data_AF-A0A8T7M4T0-F1
#
_entry.id   AF-A0A8T7M4T0-F1
#
_cell.length_a   1.000
_cell.length_b   1.000
_cell.length_c   1.000
_cell.angle_alpha   90.00
_cell.angle_beta   90.00
_cell.angle_gamma   90.00
#
_symmetry.space_group_name_H-M   'P 1'
#
loop_
_entity.id
_entity.type
_entity.pdbx_description
1 polymer ?
#
loop_
_entity_poly.entity_id
_entity_poly.type
_entity_poly.pdbx_seq_one_letter_code
_entity_poly.pdbx_strand_id
1 'polypeptide(L)'
;MTNSATNAENHVTTLLAKHGITNVGIIDDDYIPLEQLEISSYNAENLWAAIQNEDTAFSELESFDDSVVGFEQITITFICKFLSQRNKYPALDKIWRESELGIWIDQRTALLDPIKNHLEKNFNLKVQTFTPGDEINDTSINIFFLDWHLNPSTTGVDIVEPAVRKAKEIFTAYEARQATKPLVVLMSSRPGVVEEKDDFRKRSGLLGGMFYAVHKQDLRDLFKLTMNLQMYALSLPVGHHMQDFVDSVCKKIDEVKSIFTEHIKELTLNDYAFIQSLCLQEEGEPLGSYMFWLFSSYFSYLLFDKGLKDTRDKLNVADFTHAIPIHTPPSIRLAEIYQHALFDTEVGTVSPHPKIPNKVSDPDSIEPYLSLGDVFLGQTTQPTPLEQAITIGEELEESLFETTNNLAVIENKQEIPPITETEKSQLFSISEQVTPTDNELVKPNKPLTESPSLLSKNYEESLPKLYMIINNECDLTFTPNKGKRKIDSEQAILLIEGELQPVSSKENRGPRTELFTHENQAYRIIWEPKKVRSIHYGSFMKWYNEANLDRKARLRLPFALEIQRSFAADLTRVGLPVAPPIYRQANIKLLLQNGGNFEEVHLDDAESAGIISIRDGSKFMLTLSLVEKIRNVLSNRYEEGKEGKRNPVLANVLNDFQQWGNLWISQHNLPSAGKLQSLLNPDWVLMLGNGLTDEDKEKKAKQKILIINIDPTN
;
A
#
# COMPACT_ATOMS: atom_id res chain seq x y z
N MET A 1 -22.41 -29.24 5.13
CA MET A 1 -21.07 -28.67 4.83
C MET A 1 -20.20 -29.60 3.98
N THR A 2 -20.44 -30.92 3.95
CA THR A 2 -19.65 -31.87 3.13
C THR A 2 -19.89 -31.76 1.61
N ASN A 3 -21.08 -31.35 1.15
CA ASN A 3 -21.38 -31.19 -0.28
C ASN A 3 -20.78 -29.91 -0.93
N SER A 4 -20.35 -28.90 -0.16
CA SER A 4 -19.75 -27.69 -0.73
C SER A 4 -18.24 -27.84 -0.98
N ALA A 5 -17.55 -28.63 -0.14
CA ALA A 5 -16.11 -28.89 -0.29
C ALA A 5 -15.80 -29.70 -1.56
N THR A 6 -16.59 -30.76 -1.82
CA THR A 6 -16.45 -31.58 -3.03
C THR A 6 -16.71 -30.82 -4.32
N ASN A 7 -17.64 -29.84 -4.31
CA ASN A 7 -17.87 -28.97 -5.46
C ASN A 7 -16.72 -27.97 -5.69
N ALA A 8 -16.10 -27.47 -4.62
CA ALA A 8 -14.96 -26.55 -4.70
C ALA A 8 -13.69 -27.27 -5.22
N GLU A 9 -13.42 -28.49 -4.75
CA GLU A 9 -12.31 -29.32 -5.23
C GLU A 9 -12.43 -29.59 -6.74
N ASN A 10 -13.61 -29.98 -7.21
CA ASN A 10 -13.86 -30.19 -8.64
C ASN A 10 -13.66 -28.91 -9.48
N HIS A 11 -13.98 -27.74 -8.92
CA HIS A 11 -13.76 -26.46 -9.59
C HIS A 11 -12.27 -26.14 -9.72
N VAL A 12 -11.48 -26.29 -8.65
CA VAL A 12 -10.04 -26.02 -8.68
C VAL A 12 -9.30 -26.99 -9.58
N THR A 13 -9.62 -28.29 -9.56
CA THR A 13 -9.04 -29.27 -10.48
C THR A 13 -9.33 -28.93 -11.94
N THR A 14 -10.56 -28.49 -12.25
CA THR A 14 -10.92 -28.02 -13.59
C THR A 14 -10.13 -26.78 -13.99
N LEU A 15 -9.92 -25.85 -13.04
CA LEU A 15 -9.17 -24.62 -13.25
C LEU A 15 -7.67 -24.89 -13.49
N LEU A 16 -7.06 -25.76 -12.69
CA LEU A 16 -5.68 -26.21 -12.86
C LEU A 16 -5.48 -26.82 -14.25
N ALA A 17 -6.37 -27.74 -14.64
CA ALA A 17 -6.33 -28.36 -15.96
C ALA A 17 -6.53 -27.34 -17.11
N LYS A 18 -7.46 -26.38 -16.95
CA LYS A 18 -7.68 -25.29 -17.91
C LYS A 18 -6.42 -24.45 -18.13
N HIS A 19 -5.62 -24.24 -17.10
CA HIS A 19 -4.36 -23.50 -17.16
C HIS A 19 -3.13 -24.38 -17.40
N GLY A 20 -3.31 -25.67 -17.71
CA GLY A 20 -2.22 -26.59 -18.05
C GLY A 20 -1.32 -26.96 -16.87
N ILE A 21 -1.80 -26.81 -15.63
CA ILE A 21 -1.08 -27.21 -14.42
C ILE A 21 -1.39 -28.67 -14.14
N THR A 22 -0.43 -29.54 -14.43
CA THR A 22 -0.58 -30.99 -14.29
C THR A 22 0.52 -31.62 -13.44
N ASN A 23 1.67 -30.96 -13.32
CA ASN A 23 2.85 -31.52 -12.66
C ASN A 23 3.36 -30.58 -11.57
N VAL A 24 3.66 -31.14 -10.41
CA VAL A 24 4.19 -30.42 -9.25
C VAL A 24 5.46 -31.10 -8.75
N GLY A 25 6.48 -30.32 -8.44
CA GLY A 25 7.69 -30.76 -7.76
C GLY A 25 7.64 -30.38 -6.29
N ILE A 26 8.08 -31.27 -5.40
CA ILE A 26 8.32 -30.96 -3.98
C ILE A 26 9.80 -31.25 -3.70
N ILE A 27 10.55 -30.23 -3.28
CA ILE A 27 11.96 -30.33 -2.95
C ILE A 27 12.10 -30.12 -1.45
N ASP A 28 12.58 -31.15 -0.75
CA ASP A 28 12.66 -31.17 0.71
C ASP A 28 13.79 -32.11 1.16
N ASP A 29 14.49 -31.77 2.25
CA ASP A 29 15.55 -32.62 2.81
C ASP A 29 14.99 -33.85 3.52
N ASP A 30 13.71 -33.82 3.92
CA ASP A 30 12.99 -34.97 4.46
C ASP A 30 12.88 -36.16 3.46
N TYR A 31 13.08 -35.91 2.16
CA TYR A 31 13.12 -36.95 1.12
C TYR A 31 14.49 -37.62 0.94
N ILE A 32 15.56 -37.16 1.60
CA ILE A 32 16.88 -37.80 1.51
C ILE A 32 16.77 -39.25 1.98
N PRO A 33 17.12 -40.28 1.17
CA PRO A 33 17.05 -41.68 1.59
C PRO A 33 17.77 -41.92 2.92
N LEU A 34 17.24 -42.81 3.77
CA LEU A 34 17.82 -43.06 5.10
C LEU A 34 19.31 -43.40 4.98
N GLU A 35 19.71 -44.18 3.98
CA GLU A 35 21.08 -44.62 3.73
C GLU A 35 22.08 -43.49 3.47
N GLN A 36 21.59 -42.28 3.16
CA GLN A 36 22.40 -41.10 2.87
C GLN A 36 22.41 -40.09 4.01
N LEU A 37 21.74 -40.38 5.13
CA LEU A 37 21.70 -39.49 6.28
C LEU A 37 22.96 -39.61 7.14
N GLU A 38 23.40 -38.45 7.62
CA GLU A 38 24.40 -38.34 8.67
C GLU A 38 23.69 -38.27 10.03
N ILE A 39 23.98 -39.24 10.91
CA ILE A 39 23.49 -39.24 12.29
C ILE A 39 24.49 -38.46 13.14
N SER A 40 24.03 -37.45 13.87
CA SER A 40 24.90 -36.73 14.79
C SER A 40 25.34 -37.65 15.94
N SER A 41 26.59 -37.53 16.37
CA SER A 41 27.11 -38.29 17.52
C SER A 41 26.23 -38.10 18.76
N TYR A 42 25.72 -36.88 18.97
CA TYR A 42 24.79 -36.57 20.04
C TYR A 42 23.51 -37.42 20.02
N ASN A 43 22.87 -37.57 18.85
CA ASN A 43 21.65 -38.37 18.73
C ASN A 43 21.93 -39.86 18.93
N ALA A 44 23.08 -40.35 18.45
CA ALA A 44 23.52 -41.72 18.67
C ALA A 44 23.81 -41.98 20.16
N GLU A 45 24.51 -41.08 20.85
CA GLU A 45 24.82 -41.15 22.28
C GLU A 45 23.54 -41.18 23.12
N ASN A 46 22.57 -40.30 22.84
CA ASN A 46 21.30 -40.24 23.55
C ASN A 46 20.48 -41.52 23.39
N LEU A 47 20.40 -42.05 22.15
CA LEU A 47 19.70 -43.31 21.91
C LEU A 47 20.39 -44.46 22.65
N TRP A 48 21.72 -44.55 22.58
CA TRP A 48 22.49 -45.57 23.29
C TRP A 48 22.26 -45.52 24.81
N ALA A 49 22.35 -44.33 25.41
CA ALA A 49 22.11 -44.15 26.83
C ALA A 49 20.69 -44.55 27.23
N ALA A 50 19.68 -44.25 26.40
CA ALA A 50 18.31 -44.69 26.65
C ALA A 50 18.18 -46.22 26.62
N ILE A 51 18.85 -46.90 25.67
CA ILE A 51 18.84 -48.36 25.58
C ILE A 51 19.53 -48.99 26.79
N GLN A 52 20.67 -48.44 27.25
CA GLN A 52 21.40 -48.95 28.41
C GLN A 52 20.60 -48.87 29.72
N ASN A 53 19.67 -47.92 29.82
CA ASN A 53 18.86 -47.73 31.03
C ASN A 53 17.64 -48.67 31.12
N GLU A 54 17.35 -49.46 30.09
CA GLU A 54 16.27 -50.44 30.09
C GLU A 54 16.80 -51.85 29.78
N ASP A 55 16.94 -52.70 30.81
CA ASP A 55 17.52 -54.05 30.73
C ASP A 55 16.90 -54.93 29.62
N THR A 56 15.58 -54.78 29.39
CA THR A 56 14.86 -55.52 28.35
C THR A 56 15.20 -55.03 26.94
N ALA A 57 15.32 -53.72 26.72
CA ALA A 57 15.74 -53.17 25.44
C ALA A 57 17.22 -53.50 25.16
N PHE A 58 18.08 -53.46 26.19
CA PHE A 58 19.48 -53.85 26.04
C PHE A 58 19.64 -55.33 25.68
N SER A 59 18.88 -56.24 26.34
CA SER A 59 18.86 -57.67 26.01
C SER A 59 18.34 -57.94 24.59
N GLU A 60 17.34 -57.17 24.14
CA GLU A 60 16.85 -57.21 22.77
C GLU A 60 17.89 -56.71 21.76
N LEU A 61 18.67 -55.67 22.11
CA LEU A 61 19.76 -55.16 21.30
C LEU A 61 20.87 -56.19 21.12
N GLU A 62 21.32 -56.85 22.19
CA GLU A 62 22.32 -57.93 22.14
C GLU A 62 21.84 -59.10 21.27
N SER A 63 20.54 -59.38 21.30
CA SER A 63 19.91 -60.41 20.46
C SER A 63 19.75 -59.99 18.99
N PHE A 64 19.74 -58.69 18.71
CA PHE A 64 19.61 -58.12 17.37
C PHE A 64 20.98 -57.99 16.68
N ASP A 65 21.97 -57.46 17.40
CA ASP A 65 23.32 -57.24 16.90
C ASP A 65 24.32 -57.18 18.07
N ASP A 66 24.98 -58.30 18.35
CA ASP A 66 25.97 -58.45 19.43
C ASP A 66 27.26 -57.64 19.20
N SER A 67 27.45 -57.08 18.00
CA SER A 67 28.60 -56.24 17.68
C SER A 67 28.45 -54.79 18.15
N VAL A 68 27.26 -54.37 18.58
CA VAL A 68 26.97 -53.01 19.03
C VAL A 68 27.30 -52.89 20.52
N VAL A 69 28.51 -52.42 20.81
CA VAL A 69 29.04 -52.27 22.18
C VAL A 69 29.07 -50.82 22.67
N GLY A 70 28.72 -49.88 21.81
CA GLY A 70 28.78 -48.44 22.06
C GLY A 70 27.95 -47.64 21.05
N PHE A 71 27.83 -46.33 21.31
CA PHE A 71 27.04 -45.43 20.48
C PHE A 71 27.67 -45.23 19.08
N GLU A 72 28.98 -45.41 18.94
CA GLU A 72 29.70 -45.27 17.67
C GLU A 72 29.26 -46.33 16.64
N GLN A 73 28.67 -47.44 17.11
CA GLN A 73 28.11 -48.49 16.25
C GLN A 73 26.63 -48.27 15.90
N ILE A 74 25.97 -47.26 16.50
CA ILE A 74 24.63 -46.79 16.05
C ILE A 74 24.81 -45.96 14.78
N THR A 75 25.17 -46.67 13.71
CA THR A 75 25.33 -46.12 12.37
C THR A 75 24.02 -46.15 11.60
N ILE A 76 23.97 -45.48 10.45
CA ILE A 76 22.78 -45.52 9.60
C ILE A 76 22.46 -46.92 9.08
N THR A 77 23.50 -47.74 8.88
CA THR A 77 23.37 -49.16 8.55
C THR A 77 22.69 -49.94 9.67
N PHE A 78 23.06 -49.68 10.93
CA PHE A 78 22.39 -50.27 12.09
C PHE A 78 20.91 -49.87 12.13
N ILE A 79 20.61 -48.57 11.96
CA ILE A 79 19.23 -48.06 11.97
C ILE A 79 18.39 -48.68 10.86
N CYS A 80 18.89 -48.74 9.62
CA CYS A 80 18.17 -49.35 8.51
C CYS A 80 17.88 -50.83 8.77
N LYS A 81 18.87 -51.56 9.30
CA LYS A 81 18.72 -52.96 9.70
C LYS A 81 17.68 -53.10 10.81
N PHE A 82 17.71 -52.23 11.82
CA PHE A 82 16.78 -52.24 12.95
C PHE A 82 15.35 -51.97 12.48
N LEU A 83 15.12 -50.91 11.72
CA LEU A 83 13.80 -50.55 11.19
C LEU A 83 13.16 -51.67 10.36
N SER A 84 13.95 -52.44 9.61
CA SER A 84 13.46 -53.59 8.83
C SER A 84 12.98 -54.77 9.70
N GLN A 85 13.41 -54.84 10.97
CA GLN A 85 13.11 -55.94 11.90
C GLN A 85 12.42 -55.49 13.18
N ARG A 86 12.10 -54.21 13.29
CA ARG A 86 11.57 -53.50 14.45
C ARG A 86 10.45 -54.23 15.19
N ASN A 87 9.52 -54.86 14.46
CA ASN A 87 8.41 -55.63 15.04
C ASN A 87 8.82 -56.84 15.89
N LYS A 88 10.07 -57.31 15.77
CA LYS A 88 10.62 -58.44 16.56
C LYS A 88 11.16 -58.00 17.93
N TYR A 89 11.37 -56.70 18.15
CA TYR A 89 12.05 -56.15 19.32
C TYR A 89 11.21 -55.03 19.93
N PRO A 90 10.11 -55.36 20.65
CA PRO A 90 9.15 -54.38 21.13
C PRO A 90 9.68 -53.44 22.23
N ALA A 91 10.59 -53.88 23.09
CA ALA A 91 11.20 -52.99 24.09
C ALA A 91 12.16 -51.99 23.43
N LEU A 92 12.98 -52.47 22.49
CA LEU A 92 13.87 -51.62 21.71
C LEU A 92 13.09 -50.65 20.79
N ASP A 93 11.96 -51.09 20.21
CA ASP A 93 11.04 -50.21 19.47
C ASP A 93 10.48 -49.11 20.37
N LYS A 94 10.07 -49.44 21.59
CA LYS A 94 9.55 -48.46 22.54
C LYS A 94 10.59 -47.36 22.82
N ILE A 95 11.83 -47.72 23.15
CA ILE A 95 12.92 -46.77 23.36
C ILE A 95 13.19 -45.95 22.10
N TRP A 96 13.21 -46.58 20.92
CA TRP A 96 13.35 -45.87 19.65
C TRP A 96 12.26 -44.81 19.46
N ARG A 97 10.98 -45.16 19.65
CA ARG A 97 9.84 -44.23 19.51
C ARG A 97 9.86 -43.08 20.51
N GLU A 98 10.47 -43.29 21.67
CA GLU A 98 10.61 -42.27 22.71
C GLU A 98 11.87 -41.42 22.53
N SER A 99 12.86 -41.90 21.77
CA SER A 99 14.10 -41.18 21.48
C SER A 99 13.91 -40.04 20.48
N GLU A 100 14.68 -38.96 20.63
CA GLU A 100 14.66 -37.83 19.69
C GLU A 100 14.99 -38.27 18.25
N LEU A 101 15.96 -39.18 18.09
CA LEU A 101 16.36 -39.73 16.80
C LEU A 101 15.25 -40.53 16.13
N GLY A 102 14.57 -41.40 16.89
CA GLY A 102 13.49 -42.22 16.36
C GLY A 102 12.22 -41.43 16.10
N ILE A 103 11.89 -40.43 16.93
CA ILE A 103 10.81 -39.47 16.66
C ILE A 103 11.10 -38.71 15.36
N TRP A 104 12.33 -38.18 15.21
CA TRP A 104 12.72 -37.44 14.03
C TRP A 104 12.65 -38.28 12.75
N ILE A 105 13.18 -39.52 12.76
CA ILE A 105 13.14 -40.42 11.59
C ILE A 105 11.71 -40.87 11.28
N ASP A 106 10.93 -41.28 12.29
CA ASP A 106 9.56 -41.78 12.09
C ASP A 106 8.61 -40.67 11.59
N GLN A 107 8.88 -39.40 11.90
CA GLN A 107 8.01 -38.27 11.55
C GLN A 107 8.49 -37.47 10.33
N ARG A 108 9.63 -37.83 9.75
CA ARG A 108 10.30 -37.04 8.71
C ARG A 108 9.41 -36.78 7.49
N THR A 109 8.74 -37.79 6.95
CA THR A 109 7.79 -37.60 5.82
C THR A 109 6.38 -37.23 6.28
N ALA A 110 6.07 -37.34 7.57
CA ALA A 110 4.70 -37.19 8.09
C ALA A 110 4.15 -35.77 7.90
N LEU A 111 5.03 -34.77 7.72
CA LEU A 111 4.64 -33.40 7.40
C LEU A 111 4.29 -33.21 5.92
N LEU A 112 4.93 -33.97 5.02
CA LEU A 112 4.81 -33.81 3.57
C LEU A 112 3.81 -34.79 2.95
N ASP A 113 3.63 -35.96 3.54
CA ASP A 113 2.69 -36.97 3.07
C ASP A 113 1.26 -36.43 2.94
N PRO A 114 0.71 -35.63 3.88
CA PRO A 114 -0.61 -35.02 3.69
C PRO A 114 -0.66 -34.09 2.48
N ILE A 115 0.39 -33.28 2.26
CA ILE A 115 0.48 -32.33 1.14
C ILE A 115 0.50 -33.10 -0.18
N LYS A 116 1.38 -34.09 -0.29
CA LYS A 116 1.48 -34.97 -1.47
C LYS A 116 0.16 -35.68 -1.74
N ASN A 117 -0.46 -36.26 -0.71
CA ASN A 117 -1.74 -36.94 -0.83
C ASN A 117 -2.84 -36.01 -1.33
N HIS A 118 -2.92 -34.76 -0.85
CA HIS A 118 -3.90 -33.80 -1.34
C HIS A 118 -3.66 -33.45 -2.81
N LEU A 119 -2.42 -33.15 -3.19
CA LEU A 119 -2.06 -32.84 -4.58
C LEU A 119 -2.40 -33.98 -5.55
N GLU A 120 -2.07 -35.23 -5.19
CA GLU A 120 -2.34 -36.39 -6.03
C GLU A 120 -3.82 -36.80 -6.04
N LYS A 121 -4.46 -36.93 -4.87
CA LYS A 121 -5.78 -37.54 -4.74
C LYS A 121 -6.94 -36.55 -4.88
N ASN A 122 -6.81 -35.34 -4.33
CA ASN A 122 -7.88 -34.33 -4.39
C ASN A 122 -7.79 -33.50 -5.68
N PHE A 123 -6.59 -33.22 -6.17
CA PHE A 123 -6.38 -32.34 -7.34
C PHE A 123 -5.89 -33.04 -8.60
N ASN A 124 -5.65 -34.37 -8.56
CA ASN A 124 -5.21 -35.17 -9.71
C ASN A 124 -3.93 -34.63 -10.38
N LEU A 125 -3.00 -34.11 -9.58
CA LEU A 125 -1.70 -33.63 -10.05
C LEU A 125 -0.65 -34.74 -9.95
N LYS A 126 0.27 -34.78 -10.92
CA LYS A 126 1.44 -35.66 -10.86
C LYS A 126 2.50 -35.01 -9.97
N VAL A 127 2.74 -35.59 -8.80
CA VAL A 127 3.74 -35.08 -7.85
C VAL A 127 5.07 -35.82 -8.03
N GLN A 128 6.15 -35.05 -8.16
CA GLN A 128 7.52 -35.53 -8.13
C GLN A 128 8.23 -34.99 -6.89
N THR A 129 8.94 -35.85 -6.18
CA THR A 129 9.66 -35.50 -4.96
C THR A 129 11.15 -35.51 -5.25
N PHE A 130 11.85 -34.51 -4.74
CA PHE A 130 13.27 -34.29 -4.99
C PHE A 130 14.01 -34.06 -3.67
N THR A 131 15.19 -34.63 -3.59
CA THR A 131 16.19 -34.28 -2.58
C THR A 131 16.93 -33.01 -3.00
N PRO A 132 17.66 -32.35 -2.08
CA PRO A 132 18.50 -31.20 -2.41
C PRO A 132 19.52 -31.48 -3.53
N GLY A 133 20.04 -32.71 -3.60
CA GLY A 133 21.05 -33.14 -4.55
C GLY A 133 20.51 -33.56 -5.92
N ASP A 134 19.21 -33.76 -6.07
CA ASP A 134 18.63 -34.31 -7.31
C ASP A 134 18.69 -33.30 -8.46
N GLU A 135 19.07 -33.75 -9.66
CA GLU A 135 19.01 -32.88 -10.85
C GLU A 135 17.58 -32.65 -11.34
N ILE A 136 17.25 -31.39 -11.65
CA ILE A 136 15.94 -31.03 -12.20
C ILE A 136 15.97 -31.15 -13.72
N ASN A 137 15.61 -32.34 -14.20
CA ASN A 137 15.60 -32.68 -15.63
C ASN A 137 14.22 -32.57 -16.28
N ASP A 138 13.14 -32.64 -15.48
CA ASP A 138 11.77 -32.55 -15.98
C ASP A 138 11.29 -31.08 -16.03
N THR A 139 11.25 -30.52 -17.25
CA THR A 139 10.72 -29.17 -17.51
C THR A 139 9.20 -29.13 -17.71
N SER A 140 8.49 -30.24 -17.51
CA SER A 140 7.03 -30.27 -17.53
C SER A 140 6.40 -29.88 -16.18
N ILE A 141 7.21 -29.69 -15.14
CA ILE A 141 6.77 -29.27 -13.81
C ILE A 141 6.34 -27.81 -13.85
N ASN A 142 5.10 -27.54 -13.40
CA ASN A 142 4.53 -26.19 -13.47
C ASN A 142 4.76 -25.41 -12.17
N ILE A 143 4.80 -26.11 -11.04
CA ILE A 143 4.93 -25.53 -9.70
C ILE A 143 5.96 -26.34 -8.90
N PHE A 144 6.91 -25.66 -8.26
CA PHE A 144 7.82 -26.24 -7.28
C PHE A 144 7.47 -25.75 -5.88
N PHE A 145 7.22 -26.67 -4.96
CA PHE A 145 7.27 -26.42 -3.52
C PHE A 145 8.69 -26.67 -3.04
N LEU A 146 9.36 -25.63 -2.56
CA LEU A 146 10.77 -25.65 -2.18
C LEU A 146 10.89 -25.42 -0.69
N ASP A 147 11.46 -26.38 0.06
CA ASP A 147 11.73 -26.12 1.47
C ASP A 147 12.78 -25.03 1.64
N TRP A 148 12.56 -24.18 2.64
CA TRP A 148 13.42 -23.05 2.94
C TRP A 148 14.78 -23.49 3.48
N HIS A 149 14.85 -24.65 4.14
CA HIS A 149 16.11 -25.27 4.56
C HIS A 149 16.27 -26.61 3.85
N LEU A 150 17.28 -26.71 2.98
CA LEU A 150 17.56 -27.95 2.25
C LEU A 150 18.77 -28.71 2.81
N ASN A 151 19.13 -28.47 4.07
CA ASN A 151 20.21 -29.21 4.72
C ASN A 151 20.14 -29.04 6.26
N PRO A 152 19.93 -30.13 7.02
CA PRO A 152 19.88 -30.06 8.48
C PRO A 152 21.27 -29.86 9.11
N SER A 153 22.35 -30.20 8.39
CA SER A 153 23.73 -30.10 8.87
C SER A 153 24.33 -28.70 8.75
N THR A 154 23.67 -27.79 8.01
CA THR A 154 24.14 -26.40 7.87
C THR A 154 23.67 -25.60 9.08
N THR A 155 24.61 -25.14 9.91
CA THR A 155 24.34 -24.24 11.04
C THR A 155 25.00 -22.89 10.80
N GLY A 156 24.37 -21.78 11.21
CA GLY A 156 24.92 -20.42 11.09
C GLY A 156 24.15 -19.49 10.15
N VAL A 157 24.87 -18.54 9.52
CA VAL A 157 24.28 -17.42 8.75
C VAL A 157 23.78 -17.84 7.35
N ASP A 158 24.20 -19.01 6.84
CA ASP A 158 23.96 -19.46 5.46
C ASP A 158 23.01 -20.66 5.31
N ILE A 159 22.14 -20.93 6.29
CA ILE A 159 21.18 -22.07 6.28
C ILE A 159 20.27 -22.06 5.04
N VAL A 160 20.03 -20.88 4.48
CA VAL A 160 19.13 -20.64 3.34
C VAL A 160 19.83 -20.77 1.98
N GLU A 161 21.17 -20.72 1.94
CA GLU A 161 21.93 -20.71 0.68
C GLU A 161 21.72 -21.98 -0.17
N PRO A 162 21.61 -23.20 0.39
CA PRO A 162 21.29 -24.39 -0.39
C PRO A 162 19.96 -24.26 -1.16
N ALA A 163 18.92 -23.71 -0.52
CA ALA A 163 17.62 -23.47 -1.15
C ALA A 163 17.69 -22.38 -2.24
N VAL A 164 18.45 -21.30 -1.99
CA VAL A 164 18.69 -20.24 -3.00
C VAL A 164 19.39 -20.81 -4.23
N ARG A 165 20.45 -21.61 -4.04
CA ARG A 165 21.16 -22.26 -5.13
C ARG A 165 20.23 -23.19 -5.91
N LYS A 166 19.39 -23.96 -5.21
CA LYS A 166 18.43 -24.85 -5.85
C LYS A 166 17.40 -24.11 -6.70
N ALA A 167 16.87 -22.97 -6.22
CA ALA A 167 15.98 -22.13 -7.00
C ALA A 167 16.63 -21.61 -8.29
N LYS A 168 17.91 -21.21 -8.24
CA LYS A 168 18.69 -20.81 -9.43
C LYS A 168 18.89 -21.96 -10.40
N GLU A 169 19.19 -23.16 -9.90
CA GLU A 169 19.34 -24.37 -10.72
C GLU A 169 18.05 -24.67 -11.49
N ILE A 170 16.89 -24.59 -10.84
CA ILE A 170 15.58 -24.76 -11.50
C ILE A 170 15.46 -23.77 -12.66
N PHE A 171 15.68 -22.48 -12.43
CA PHE A 171 15.49 -21.47 -13.47
C PHE A 171 16.48 -21.63 -14.64
N THR A 172 17.74 -21.93 -14.32
CA THR A 172 18.78 -22.19 -15.32
C THR A 172 18.44 -23.42 -16.18
N ALA A 173 17.92 -24.47 -15.55
CA ALA A 173 17.53 -25.70 -16.23
C ALA A 173 16.37 -25.48 -17.23
N TYR A 174 15.42 -24.60 -16.89
CA TYR A 174 14.30 -24.25 -17.76
C TYR A 174 14.74 -23.32 -18.89
N GLU A 175 15.58 -22.32 -18.58
CA GLU A 175 16.11 -21.39 -19.58
C GLU A 175 16.98 -22.11 -20.63
N ALA A 176 17.88 -23.00 -20.20
CA ALA A 176 18.72 -23.78 -21.10
C ALA A 176 17.92 -24.64 -22.09
N ARG A 177 16.70 -25.04 -21.71
CA ARG A 177 15.79 -25.87 -22.53
C ARG A 177 14.69 -25.05 -23.22
N GLN A 178 14.71 -23.72 -23.09
CA GLN A 178 13.71 -22.81 -23.65
C GLN A 178 12.27 -23.16 -23.20
N ALA A 179 12.13 -23.68 -21.98
CA ALA A 179 10.85 -24.03 -21.39
C ALA A 179 10.26 -22.85 -20.59
N THR A 180 8.94 -22.85 -20.41
CA THR A 180 8.24 -21.87 -19.56
C THR A 180 8.65 -22.05 -18.11
N LYS A 181 9.25 -21.03 -17.50
CA LYS A 181 9.73 -21.08 -16.12
C LYS A 181 8.60 -21.40 -15.14
N PRO A 182 8.83 -22.28 -14.15
CA PRO A 182 7.79 -22.71 -13.23
C PRO A 182 7.53 -21.67 -12.14
N LEU A 183 6.39 -21.78 -11.47
CA LEU A 183 6.13 -21.07 -10.22
C LEU A 183 6.92 -21.71 -9.07
N VAL A 184 7.56 -20.89 -8.23
CA VAL A 184 8.25 -21.38 -7.03
C VAL A 184 7.50 -20.94 -5.78
N VAL A 185 7.12 -21.90 -4.95
CA VAL A 185 6.50 -21.70 -3.65
C VAL A 185 7.48 -22.13 -2.57
N LEU A 186 8.11 -21.16 -1.91
CA LEU A 186 8.92 -21.40 -0.73
C LEU A 186 8.02 -21.87 0.40
N MET A 187 8.35 -22.99 1.01
CA MET A 187 7.63 -23.52 2.16
C MET A 187 8.55 -23.65 3.37
N SER A 188 8.02 -23.44 4.58
CA SER A 188 8.76 -23.75 5.80
C SER A 188 7.84 -23.97 6.99
N SER A 189 8.29 -24.76 7.95
CA SER A 189 7.66 -24.86 9.28
C SER A 189 8.05 -23.69 10.20
N ARG A 190 9.06 -22.87 9.85
CA ARG A 190 9.48 -21.72 10.66
C ARG A 190 8.57 -20.49 10.41
N PRO A 191 8.29 -19.68 11.44
CA PRO A 191 7.44 -18.50 11.32
C PRO A 191 8.06 -17.37 10.45
N GLY A 192 9.39 -17.29 10.35
CA GLY A 192 10.08 -16.21 9.61
C GLY A 192 10.06 -16.29 8.07
N VAL A 193 9.57 -17.40 7.48
CA VAL A 193 9.66 -17.61 6.02
C VAL A 193 8.94 -16.53 5.20
N VAL A 194 7.84 -15.97 5.71
CA VAL A 194 7.07 -14.93 5.03
C VAL A 194 7.78 -13.57 5.11
N GLU A 195 8.49 -13.30 6.20
CA GLU A 195 9.22 -12.06 6.43
C GLU A 195 10.52 -12.04 5.61
N GLU A 196 11.21 -13.17 5.51
CA GLU A 196 12.49 -13.30 4.80
C GLU A 196 12.35 -13.64 3.30
N LYS A 197 11.12 -13.87 2.82
CA LYS A 197 10.86 -14.25 1.42
C LYS A 197 11.44 -13.25 0.41
N ASP A 198 11.45 -11.96 0.74
CA ASP A 198 11.92 -10.92 -0.18
C ASP A 198 13.45 -10.91 -0.32
N ASP A 199 14.19 -11.27 0.73
CA ASP A 199 15.63 -11.50 0.67
C ASP A 199 15.93 -12.76 -0.16
N PHE A 200 15.26 -13.87 0.14
CA PHE A 200 15.36 -15.12 -0.62
C PHE A 200 15.13 -14.87 -2.11
N ARG A 201 14.06 -14.17 -2.46
CA ARG A 201 13.70 -13.83 -3.84
C ARG A 201 14.80 -13.02 -4.54
N LYS A 202 15.35 -11.99 -3.88
CA LYS A 202 16.43 -11.18 -4.43
C LYS A 202 17.68 -12.03 -4.69
N ARG A 203 18.08 -12.85 -3.73
CA ARG A 203 19.26 -13.71 -3.81
C ARG A 203 19.12 -14.79 -4.89
N SER A 204 17.92 -15.33 -5.08
CA SER A 204 17.61 -16.36 -6.07
C SER A 204 17.32 -15.80 -7.47
N GLY A 205 17.02 -14.51 -7.61
CA GLY A 205 16.69 -13.88 -8.89
C GLY A 205 15.27 -14.16 -9.37
N LEU A 206 14.40 -14.66 -8.49
CA LEU A 206 13.02 -15.01 -8.84
C LEU A 206 12.16 -13.75 -9.05
N LEU A 207 11.27 -13.81 -10.04
CA LEU A 207 10.29 -12.74 -10.28
C LEU A 207 9.22 -12.76 -9.19
N GLY A 208 8.89 -11.59 -8.63
CA GLY A 208 7.91 -11.48 -7.54
C GLY A 208 6.50 -11.97 -7.89
N GLY A 209 6.10 -11.89 -9.16
CA GLY A 209 4.82 -12.45 -9.64
C GLY A 209 4.82 -13.96 -9.85
N MET A 210 6.00 -14.61 -9.79
CA MET A 210 6.21 -16.05 -10.00
C MET A 210 6.80 -16.74 -8.77
N PHE A 211 6.69 -16.10 -7.61
CA PHE A 211 7.26 -16.58 -6.36
C PHE A 211 6.33 -16.28 -5.17
N TYR A 212 6.08 -17.30 -4.35
CA TYR A 212 5.28 -17.19 -3.13
C TYR A 212 6.00 -17.85 -1.95
N ALA A 213 5.60 -17.47 -0.73
CA ALA A 213 6.05 -18.12 0.49
C ALA A 213 4.83 -18.53 1.33
N VAL A 214 4.83 -19.77 1.84
CA VAL A 214 3.71 -20.35 2.60
C VAL A 214 4.24 -21.19 3.76
N HIS A 215 3.52 -21.24 4.89
CA HIS A 215 3.88 -22.16 5.96
C HIS A 215 3.54 -23.62 5.59
N LYS A 216 4.42 -24.58 5.91
CA LYS A 216 4.15 -26.02 5.68
C LYS A 216 2.84 -26.47 6.35
N GLN A 217 2.48 -25.88 7.49
CA GLN A 217 1.21 -26.15 8.18
C GLN A 217 -0.01 -25.75 7.35
N ASP A 218 0.06 -24.64 6.61
CA ASP A 218 -1.05 -24.17 5.78
C ASP A 218 -1.25 -25.05 4.55
N LEU A 219 -0.18 -25.65 4.02
CA LEU A 219 -0.27 -26.61 2.91
C LEU A 219 -0.90 -27.95 3.33
N ARG A 220 -0.89 -28.28 4.62
CA ARG A 220 -1.55 -29.48 5.17
C ARG A 220 -3.06 -29.29 5.32
N ASP A 221 -3.52 -28.05 5.45
CA ASP A 221 -4.94 -27.74 5.51
C ASP A 221 -5.50 -27.74 4.07
N LEU A 222 -6.37 -28.70 3.78
CA LEU A 222 -6.94 -28.86 2.44
C LEU A 222 -7.64 -27.59 1.94
N PHE A 223 -8.31 -26.83 2.80
CA PHE A 223 -8.99 -25.60 2.40
C PHE A 223 -7.99 -24.52 2.02
N LYS A 224 -6.96 -24.29 2.85
CA LYS A 224 -5.90 -23.32 2.54
C LYS A 224 -5.10 -23.71 1.30
N LEU A 225 -4.77 -24.99 1.14
CA LEU A 225 -4.13 -25.51 -0.07
C LEU A 225 -5.01 -25.28 -1.31
N THR A 226 -6.31 -25.54 -1.21
CA THR A 226 -7.28 -25.28 -2.30
C THR A 226 -7.26 -23.82 -2.73
N MET A 227 -7.29 -22.89 -1.75
CA MET A 227 -7.22 -21.45 -2.04
C MET A 227 -5.89 -21.08 -2.71
N ASN A 228 -4.76 -21.55 -2.19
CA ASN A 228 -3.44 -21.29 -2.77
C ASN A 228 -3.33 -21.84 -4.21
N LEU A 229 -3.80 -23.05 -4.48
CA LEU A 229 -3.75 -23.65 -5.83
C LEU A 229 -4.66 -22.93 -6.82
N GLN A 230 -5.88 -22.56 -6.39
CA GLN A 230 -6.77 -21.74 -7.23
C GLN A 230 -6.07 -20.44 -7.62
N MET A 231 -5.35 -19.84 -6.67
CA MET A 231 -4.62 -18.61 -6.85
C MET A 231 -3.47 -18.72 -7.83
N TYR A 232 -2.64 -19.74 -7.66
CA TYR A 232 -1.55 -20.04 -8.57
C TYR A 232 -2.09 -20.32 -9.98
N ALA A 233 -3.20 -21.04 -10.11
CA ALA A 233 -3.81 -21.30 -11.42
C ALA A 233 -4.26 -20.03 -12.14
N LEU A 234 -4.82 -19.06 -11.42
CA LEU A 234 -5.26 -17.78 -11.98
C LEU A 234 -4.09 -16.85 -12.33
N SER A 235 -3.03 -16.83 -11.52
CA SER A 235 -1.89 -15.93 -11.73
C SER A 235 -0.88 -16.44 -12.76
N LEU A 236 -0.72 -17.77 -12.91
CA LEU A 236 0.35 -18.36 -13.69
C LEU A 236 0.41 -17.92 -15.17
N PRO A 237 -0.69 -17.87 -15.94
CA PRO A 237 -0.61 -17.47 -17.36
C PRO A 237 -0.12 -16.03 -17.53
N VAL A 238 -0.62 -15.11 -16.69
CA VAL A 238 -0.19 -13.70 -16.69
C VAL A 238 1.23 -13.59 -16.17
N GLY A 239 1.57 -14.37 -15.15
CA GLY A 239 2.92 -14.48 -14.60
C GLY A 239 3.96 -14.88 -15.65
N HIS A 240 3.64 -15.83 -16.54
CA HIS A 240 4.52 -16.18 -17.66
C HIS A 240 4.71 -15.02 -18.64
N HIS A 241 3.65 -14.29 -19.00
CA HIS A 241 3.79 -13.12 -19.87
C HIS A 241 4.63 -12.01 -19.22
N MET A 242 4.49 -11.81 -17.91
CA MET A 242 5.32 -10.88 -17.15
C MET A 242 6.78 -11.35 -17.08
N GLN A 243 7.02 -12.65 -16.84
CA GLN A 243 8.35 -13.24 -16.83
C GLN A 243 9.04 -13.07 -18.18
N ASP A 244 8.37 -13.42 -19.27
CA ASP A 244 8.89 -13.26 -20.64
C ASP A 244 9.23 -11.79 -20.92
N PHE A 245 8.37 -10.87 -20.50
CA PHE A 245 8.59 -9.43 -20.67
C PHE A 245 9.82 -8.95 -19.88
N VAL A 246 9.90 -9.27 -18.58
CA VAL A 246 11.02 -8.87 -17.72
C VAL A 246 12.34 -9.48 -18.21
N ASP A 247 12.35 -10.78 -18.55
CA ASP A 247 13.54 -11.45 -19.08
C ASP A 247 13.99 -10.82 -20.40
N SER A 248 13.05 -10.48 -21.28
CA SER A 248 13.36 -9.80 -22.54
C SER A 248 13.92 -8.40 -22.31
N VAL A 249 13.38 -7.64 -21.35
CA VAL A 249 13.92 -6.33 -20.97
C VAL A 249 15.33 -6.47 -20.41
N CYS A 250 15.58 -7.40 -19.48
CA CYS A 250 16.90 -7.64 -18.89
C CYS A 250 17.93 -8.01 -19.97
N LYS A 251 17.59 -8.99 -20.83
CA LYS A 251 18.43 -9.38 -21.97
C LYS A 251 18.71 -8.19 -22.88
N LYS A 252 17.69 -7.36 -23.16
CA LYS A 252 17.86 -6.20 -24.04
C LYS A 252 18.74 -5.12 -23.40
N ILE A 253 18.66 -4.92 -22.09
CA ILE A 253 19.56 -4.01 -21.36
C ILE A 253 21.01 -4.48 -21.51
N ASP A 254 21.29 -5.77 -21.35
CA ASP A 254 22.65 -6.31 -21.50
C ASP A 254 23.20 -6.14 -22.93
N GLU A 255 22.37 -6.35 -23.94
CA GLU A 255 22.71 -6.07 -25.35
C GLU A 255 23.01 -4.58 -25.58
N VAL A 256 22.08 -3.71 -25.15
CA VAL A 256 22.15 -2.26 -25.39
C VAL A 256 23.30 -1.61 -24.63
N LYS A 257 23.66 -2.12 -23.45
CA LYS A 257 24.76 -1.61 -22.64
C LYS A 257 26.05 -1.48 -23.44
N SER A 258 26.42 -2.53 -24.20
CA SER A 258 27.64 -2.55 -24.99
C SER A 258 27.59 -1.52 -26.12
N ILE A 259 26.49 -1.52 -26.89
CA ILE A 259 26.27 -0.60 -28.03
C ILE A 259 26.28 0.86 -27.56
N PHE A 260 25.52 1.16 -26.52
CA PHE A 260 25.42 2.51 -25.95
C PHE A 260 26.79 3.02 -25.47
N THR A 261 27.55 2.16 -24.79
CA THR A 261 28.90 2.50 -24.31
C THR A 261 29.87 2.73 -25.47
N GLU A 262 29.79 1.93 -26.52
CA GLU A 262 30.59 2.09 -27.74
C GLU A 262 30.29 3.44 -28.41
N HIS A 263 29.03 3.74 -28.68
CA HIS A 263 28.64 4.98 -29.36
C HIS A 263 28.97 6.25 -28.56
N ILE A 264 28.87 6.22 -27.23
CA ILE A 264 29.30 7.35 -26.40
C ILE A 264 30.81 7.57 -26.48
N LYS A 265 31.59 6.49 -26.57
CA LYS A 265 33.06 6.57 -26.71
C LYS A 265 33.50 7.06 -28.08
N GLU A 266 32.66 6.92 -29.10
CA GLU A 266 32.92 7.46 -30.45
C GLU A 266 32.75 8.99 -30.52
N LEU A 267 32.01 9.60 -29.57
CA LEU A 267 31.86 11.04 -29.52
C LEU A 267 33.21 11.73 -29.29
N THR A 268 33.56 12.59 -30.23
CA THR A 268 34.80 13.36 -30.18
C THR A 268 34.61 14.64 -29.39
N LEU A 269 35.70 15.24 -28.90
CA LEU A 269 35.66 16.56 -28.25
C LEU A 269 34.98 17.62 -29.15
N ASN A 270 35.11 17.50 -30.46
CA ASN A 270 34.47 18.41 -31.42
C ASN A 270 32.94 18.29 -31.38
N ASP A 271 32.38 17.11 -31.19
CA ASP A 271 30.92 16.93 -31.10
C ASP A 271 30.35 17.66 -29.87
N TYR A 272 31.01 17.52 -28.71
CA TYR A 272 30.68 18.29 -27.51
C TYR A 272 30.85 19.80 -27.74
N ALA A 273 31.92 20.22 -28.41
CA ALA A 273 32.16 21.62 -28.73
C ALA A 273 31.12 22.18 -29.70
N PHE A 274 30.68 21.41 -30.69
CA PHE A 274 29.64 21.82 -31.65
C PHE A 274 28.29 21.96 -30.96
N ILE A 275 27.86 20.96 -30.19
CA ILE A 275 26.61 21.05 -29.41
C ILE A 275 26.65 22.28 -28.51
N GLN A 276 27.75 22.46 -27.78
CA GLN A 276 27.89 23.58 -26.88
C GLN A 276 27.89 24.92 -27.61
N SER A 277 28.62 25.08 -28.71
CA SER A 277 28.78 26.37 -29.38
C SER A 277 27.64 26.74 -30.33
N LEU A 278 27.00 25.75 -30.96
CA LEU A 278 25.98 25.97 -31.99
C LEU A 278 24.55 25.84 -31.48
N CYS A 279 24.31 25.04 -30.43
CA CYS A 279 22.95 24.80 -29.92
C CYS A 279 22.75 25.42 -28.53
N LEU A 280 23.64 25.10 -27.58
CA LEU A 280 23.38 25.41 -26.17
C LEU A 280 23.86 26.79 -25.74
N GLN A 281 24.89 27.34 -26.41
CA GLN A 281 25.44 28.62 -25.99
C GLN A 281 24.43 29.76 -26.15
N GLU A 282 23.68 29.81 -27.25
CA GLU A 282 22.68 30.87 -27.47
C GLU A 282 21.47 30.75 -26.53
N GLU A 283 21.13 29.52 -26.13
CA GLU A 283 20.04 29.27 -25.18
C GLU A 283 20.48 29.39 -23.73
N GLY A 284 21.77 29.21 -23.41
CA GLY A 284 22.23 29.27 -22.02
C GLY A 284 22.08 27.96 -21.24
N GLU A 285 21.87 26.86 -21.94
CA GLU A 285 21.74 25.52 -21.34
C GLU A 285 23.11 24.93 -20.95
N PRO A 286 23.24 24.33 -19.75
CA PRO A 286 24.43 23.59 -19.35
C PRO A 286 24.62 22.34 -20.22
N LEU A 287 25.83 22.16 -20.77
CA LEU A 287 26.16 20.99 -21.59
C LEU A 287 25.91 19.67 -20.86
N GLY A 288 26.28 19.57 -19.58
CA GLY A 288 26.12 18.33 -18.81
C GLY A 288 24.66 17.87 -18.71
N SER A 289 23.75 18.79 -18.35
CA SER A 289 22.31 18.53 -18.26
C SER A 289 21.73 18.10 -19.61
N TYR A 290 22.12 18.79 -20.69
CA TYR A 290 21.70 18.44 -22.04
C TYR A 290 22.22 17.05 -22.47
N MET A 291 23.49 16.72 -22.18
CA MET A 291 24.05 15.41 -22.50
C MET A 291 23.35 14.29 -21.73
N PHE A 292 23.00 14.49 -20.46
CA PHE A 292 22.22 13.49 -19.71
C PHE A 292 20.87 13.23 -20.36
N TRP A 293 20.12 14.29 -20.70
CA TRP A 293 18.84 14.14 -21.40
C TRP A 293 19.00 13.43 -22.75
N LEU A 294 19.99 13.81 -23.55
CA LEU A 294 20.26 13.21 -24.86
C LEU A 294 20.62 11.72 -24.72
N PHE A 295 21.49 11.39 -23.78
CA PHE A 295 21.90 10.02 -23.48
C PHE A 295 20.75 9.17 -22.93
N SER A 296 19.91 9.69 -22.03
CA SER A 296 18.72 8.98 -21.55
C SER A 296 17.73 8.71 -22.68
N SER A 297 17.51 9.68 -23.57
CA SER A 297 16.62 9.54 -24.72
C SER A 297 17.17 8.51 -25.72
N TYR A 298 18.47 8.56 -25.99
CA TYR A 298 19.13 7.61 -26.89
C TYR A 298 19.17 6.19 -26.32
N PHE A 299 19.48 6.04 -25.04
CA PHE A 299 19.42 4.75 -24.34
C PHE A 299 18.00 4.16 -24.39
N SER A 300 16.98 5.00 -24.14
CA SER A 300 15.57 4.59 -24.23
C SER A 300 15.21 4.14 -25.65
N TYR A 301 15.68 4.86 -26.69
CA TYR A 301 15.50 4.45 -28.07
C TYR A 301 16.12 3.07 -28.36
N LEU A 302 17.37 2.84 -27.94
CA LEU A 302 18.03 1.55 -28.12
C LEU A 302 17.33 0.42 -27.37
N LEU A 303 16.83 0.71 -26.16
CA LEU A 303 16.13 -0.25 -25.31
C LEU A 303 14.77 -0.64 -25.90
N PHE A 304 13.97 0.33 -26.32
CA PHE A 304 12.58 0.13 -26.77
C PHE A 304 12.42 0.00 -28.29
N ASP A 305 13.50 -0.23 -29.03
CA ASP A 305 13.43 -0.57 -30.45
C ASP A 305 12.67 -1.90 -30.69
N LYS A 306 12.52 -2.32 -31.94
CA LYS A 306 11.67 -3.43 -32.42
C LYS A 306 11.73 -4.73 -31.58
N GLY A 307 12.84 -5.01 -30.90
CA GLY A 307 13.05 -6.24 -30.12
C GLY A 307 12.10 -6.47 -28.94
N LEU A 308 11.50 -5.43 -28.35
CA LEU A 308 10.57 -5.56 -27.21
C LEU A 308 9.09 -5.48 -27.60
N LYS A 309 8.79 -5.26 -28.88
CA LYS A 309 7.42 -5.03 -29.34
C LYS A 309 6.52 -6.24 -29.10
N ASP A 310 7.00 -7.43 -29.44
CA ASP A 310 6.19 -8.65 -29.36
C ASP A 310 5.84 -9.02 -27.91
N THR A 311 6.78 -8.88 -26.97
CA THR A 311 6.52 -9.17 -25.54
C THR A 311 5.64 -8.10 -24.90
N ARG A 312 5.80 -6.83 -25.29
CA ARG A 312 4.87 -5.76 -24.89
C ARG A 312 3.45 -6.03 -25.40
N ASP A 313 3.31 -6.43 -26.66
CA ASP A 313 1.99 -6.67 -27.25
C ASP A 313 1.30 -7.88 -26.59
N LYS A 314 2.05 -8.92 -26.18
CA LYS A 314 1.53 -10.00 -25.31
C LYS A 314 1.07 -9.49 -23.94
N LEU A 315 1.85 -8.61 -23.31
CA LEU A 315 1.50 -8.02 -22.01
C LEU A 315 0.24 -7.14 -22.09
N ASN A 316 0.05 -6.41 -23.18
CA ASN A 316 -1.14 -5.56 -23.40
C ASN A 316 -2.45 -6.35 -23.50
N VAL A 317 -2.37 -7.61 -23.93
CA VAL A 317 -3.54 -8.52 -24.03
C VAL A 317 -3.80 -9.24 -22.70
N ALA A 318 -2.87 -9.19 -21.75
CA ALA A 318 -3.05 -9.81 -20.45
C ALA A 318 -4.29 -9.23 -19.75
N ASP A 319 -5.23 -10.13 -19.43
CA ASP A 319 -6.51 -9.74 -18.87
C ASP A 319 -6.42 -9.64 -17.33
N PHE A 320 -6.51 -8.42 -16.83
CA PHE A 320 -6.62 -8.11 -15.41
C PHE A 320 -8.05 -7.67 -15.01
N THR A 321 -9.04 -7.83 -15.90
CA THR A 321 -10.43 -7.38 -15.68
C THR A 321 -11.11 -8.14 -14.53
N HIS A 322 -10.69 -9.38 -14.30
CA HIS A 322 -11.04 -10.13 -13.10
C HIS A 322 -9.90 -9.91 -12.10
N ALA A 323 -10.22 -9.32 -10.94
CA ALA A 323 -9.22 -9.09 -9.91
C ALA A 323 -8.50 -10.41 -9.59
N ILE A 324 -7.20 -10.49 -9.95
CA ILE A 324 -6.34 -11.57 -9.50
C ILE A 324 -6.29 -11.44 -7.98
N PRO A 325 -6.68 -12.47 -7.20
CA PRO A 325 -6.73 -12.26 -5.78
C PRO A 325 -5.34 -11.98 -5.19
N ILE A 326 -5.30 -11.09 -4.21
CA ILE A 326 -4.06 -10.42 -3.79
C ILE A 326 -3.54 -11.10 -2.52
N HIS A 327 -2.40 -11.79 -2.59
CA HIS A 327 -1.72 -12.37 -1.41
C HIS A 327 -0.75 -11.41 -0.74
N THR A 328 -0.23 -10.46 -1.51
CA THR A 328 0.79 -9.52 -1.05
C THR A 328 0.40 -8.11 -1.46
N PRO A 329 0.63 -7.09 -0.61
CA PRO A 329 0.42 -5.72 -1.01
C PRO A 329 1.26 -5.37 -2.26
N PRO A 330 0.84 -4.37 -3.04
CA PRO A 330 1.67 -3.84 -4.13
C PRO A 330 3.09 -3.52 -3.65
N SER A 331 4.08 -3.75 -4.51
CA SER A 331 5.48 -3.51 -4.16
C SER A 331 5.77 -2.01 -4.00
N ILE A 332 6.53 -1.65 -2.98
CA ILE A 332 7.08 -0.29 -2.78
C ILE A 332 7.89 0.15 -4.02
N ARG A 333 8.51 -0.78 -4.75
CA ARG A 333 9.27 -0.48 -5.98
C ARG A 333 8.40 0.14 -7.08
N LEU A 334 7.12 -0.21 -7.17
CA LEU A 334 6.22 0.42 -8.14
C LEU A 334 6.04 1.91 -7.83
N ALA A 335 5.89 2.25 -6.54
CA ALA A 335 5.78 3.63 -6.10
C ALA A 335 7.07 4.41 -6.40
N GLU A 336 8.25 3.83 -6.13
CA GLU A 336 9.55 4.43 -6.46
C GLU A 336 9.72 4.65 -7.97
N ILE A 337 9.43 3.64 -8.81
CA ILE A 337 9.50 3.77 -10.27
C ILE A 337 8.60 4.89 -10.76
N TYR A 338 7.35 4.94 -10.26
CA TYR A 338 6.40 5.98 -10.65
C TYR A 338 6.82 7.36 -10.14
N GLN A 339 7.37 7.45 -8.94
CA GLN A 339 7.94 8.70 -8.41
C GLN A 339 9.04 9.25 -9.31
N HIS A 340 9.97 8.43 -9.78
CA HIS A 340 11.01 8.89 -10.72
C HIS A 340 10.49 9.22 -12.12
N ALA A 341 9.31 8.73 -12.49
CA ALA A 341 8.60 9.19 -13.69
C ALA A 341 7.95 10.56 -13.48
N LEU A 342 7.52 10.88 -12.26
CA LEU A 342 6.92 12.18 -11.91
C LEU A 342 7.97 13.26 -11.66
N PHE A 343 9.05 12.93 -10.96
CA PHE A 343 10.03 13.87 -10.46
C PHE A 343 11.45 13.54 -10.92
N ASP A 344 12.22 14.60 -11.13
CA ASP A 344 13.68 14.59 -11.03
C ASP A 344 14.06 15.01 -9.61
N THR A 345 14.69 14.11 -8.86
CA THR A 345 15.08 14.32 -7.46
C THR A 345 16.53 14.75 -7.30
N GLU A 346 17.32 14.76 -8.38
CA GLU A 346 18.77 15.09 -8.35
C GLU A 346 19.04 16.53 -8.78
N VAL A 347 18.11 17.44 -8.48
CA VAL A 347 18.17 18.85 -8.91
C VAL A 347 19.16 19.70 -8.13
N GLY A 348 19.63 19.22 -6.98
CA GLY A 348 20.54 19.92 -6.09
C GLY A 348 19.95 21.21 -5.48
N THR A 349 20.79 21.96 -4.77
CA THR A 349 20.42 23.28 -4.24
C THR A 349 20.40 24.34 -5.34
N VAL A 350 19.71 25.46 -5.10
CA VAL A 350 19.74 26.60 -6.02
C VAL A 350 21.18 27.11 -6.12
N SER A 351 21.73 27.08 -7.33
CA SER A 351 23.10 27.45 -7.64
C SER A 351 23.16 28.26 -8.92
N PRO A 352 24.21 29.07 -9.13
CA PRO A 352 24.35 29.81 -10.38
C PRO A 352 24.61 28.88 -11.56
N HIS A 353 24.36 29.39 -12.77
CA HIS A 353 24.71 28.67 -13.98
C HIS A 353 26.22 28.29 -13.97
N PRO A 354 26.63 27.05 -14.32
CA PRO A 354 28.01 26.55 -14.14
C PRO A 354 29.14 27.35 -14.83
N LYS A 355 28.80 28.21 -15.79
CA LYS A 355 29.74 29.10 -16.50
C LYS A 355 29.94 30.47 -15.82
N ILE A 356 29.17 30.79 -14.79
CA ILE A 356 29.41 31.98 -13.97
C ILE A 356 30.57 31.67 -13.03
N PRO A 357 31.65 32.47 -13.00
CA PRO A 357 32.75 32.22 -12.09
C PRO A 357 32.26 32.25 -10.64
N ASN A 358 32.67 31.28 -9.81
CA ASN A 358 32.33 31.13 -8.38
C ASN A 358 32.83 32.28 -7.46
N LYS A 359 32.89 33.52 -7.94
CA LYS A 359 33.37 34.70 -7.21
C LYS A 359 32.22 35.59 -6.77
N VAL A 360 31.18 35.02 -6.18
CA VAL A 360 30.12 35.80 -5.54
C VAL A 360 30.32 35.69 -4.03
N SER A 361 30.69 36.80 -3.38
CA SER A 361 30.89 36.88 -1.94
C SER A 361 29.58 37.02 -1.16
N ASP A 362 28.48 37.33 -1.84
CA ASP A 362 27.16 37.55 -1.26
C ASP A 362 26.14 36.54 -1.84
N PRO A 363 25.63 35.59 -1.03
CA PRO A 363 24.70 34.56 -1.48
C PRO A 363 23.38 35.10 -2.04
N ASP A 364 22.96 36.32 -1.68
CA ASP A 364 21.73 36.94 -2.19
C ASP A 364 21.89 37.52 -3.60
N SER A 365 23.14 37.70 -4.05
CA SER A 365 23.47 38.29 -5.36
C SER A 365 23.76 37.25 -6.45
N ILE A 366 23.53 35.97 -6.14
CA ILE A 366 23.70 34.86 -7.08
C ILE A 366 22.54 34.89 -8.10
N GLU A 367 22.86 34.92 -9.40
CA GLU A 367 21.86 34.71 -10.47
C GLU A 367 21.45 33.23 -10.48
N PRO A 368 20.24 32.86 -10.02
CA PRO A 368 19.89 31.47 -9.79
C PRO A 368 19.58 30.72 -11.09
N TYR A 369 20.11 29.50 -11.24
CA TYR A 369 19.70 28.62 -12.33
C TYR A 369 18.38 27.91 -11.97
N LEU A 370 17.30 28.32 -12.63
CA LEU A 370 15.93 27.86 -12.40
C LEU A 370 15.34 27.24 -13.67
N SER A 371 14.43 26.29 -13.53
CA SER A 371 13.65 25.76 -14.66
C SER A 371 12.20 25.50 -14.29
N LEU A 372 11.37 25.34 -15.32
CA LEU A 372 9.98 24.92 -15.19
C LEU A 372 9.87 23.64 -14.35
N GLY A 373 8.93 23.62 -13.41
CA GLY A 373 8.65 22.46 -12.57
C GLY A 373 9.54 22.35 -11.34
N ASP A 374 10.52 23.23 -11.12
CA ASP A 374 11.30 23.25 -9.88
C ASP A 374 10.38 23.45 -8.67
N VAL A 375 10.47 22.52 -7.71
CA VAL A 375 9.66 22.46 -6.49
C VAL A 375 10.49 22.85 -5.28
N PHE A 376 10.00 23.85 -4.55
CA PHE A 376 10.59 24.37 -3.32
C PHE A 376 9.70 24.05 -2.14
N LEU A 377 10.34 23.70 -1.02
CA LEU A 377 9.68 23.42 0.23
C LEU A 377 10.28 24.28 1.33
N GLY A 378 9.45 25.03 2.05
CA GLY A 378 9.89 25.72 3.25
C GLY A 378 10.35 24.71 4.29
N GLN A 379 11.46 24.98 4.96
CA GLN A 379 11.82 24.17 6.11
C GLN A 379 10.86 24.52 7.24
N THR A 380 10.21 23.50 7.79
CA THR A 380 9.50 23.63 9.06
C THR A 380 10.56 24.04 10.08
N THR A 381 10.49 25.26 10.61
CA THR A 381 11.32 25.65 11.74
C THR A 381 10.89 24.78 12.90
N GLN A 382 11.58 23.65 13.10
CA GLN A 382 11.54 22.94 14.36
C GLN A 382 11.89 23.99 15.44
N PRO A 383 11.04 24.23 16.44
CA PRO A 383 11.39 25.14 17.51
C PRO A 383 12.72 24.70 18.08
N THR A 384 13.64 25.64 18.26
CA THR A 384 14.97 25.34 18.81
C THR A 384 14.83 24.61 20.14
N PRO A 385 15.81 23.79 20.59
CA PRO A 385 15.75 23.15 21.91
C PRO A 385 15.49 24.14 23.05
N LEU A 386 15.85 25.41 22.86
CA LEU A 386 15.58 26.50 23.79
C LEU A 386 14.10 26.95 23.73
N GLU A 387 13.51 27.09 22.55
CA GLU A 387 12.07 27.38 22.39
C GLU A 387 11.22 26.22 22.87
N GLN A 388 11.62 24.96 22.61
CA GLN A 388 10.99 23.78 23.19
C GLN A 388 11.08 23.78 24.72
N ALA A 389 12.23 24.17 25.29
CA ALA A 389 12.39 24.30 26.74
C ALA A 389 11.55 25.44 27.35
N ILE A 390 11.35 26.54 26.62
CA ILE A 390 10.49 27.66 27.04
C ILE A 390 9.02 27.24 27.01
N THR A 391 8.55 26.60 25.94
CA THR A 391 7.17 26.10 25.85
C THR A 391 6.87 25.04 26.90
N ILE A 392 7.80 24.11 27.16
CA ILE A 392 7.68 23.13 28.26
C ILE A 392 7.67 23.83 29.63
N GLY A 393 8.42 24.93 29.79
CA GLY A 393 8.43 25.74 30.99
C GLY A 393 7.10 26.47 31.23
N GLU A 394 6.50 27.05 30.18
CA GLU A 394 5.21 27.75 30.23
C GLU A 394 4.04 26.78 30.49
N GLU A 395 4.04 25.60 29.87
CA GLU A 395 3.05 24.55 30.13
C GLU A 395 3.17 23.97 31.56
N LEU A 396 4.39 23.83 32.08
CA LEU A 396 4.63 23.43 33.48
C LEU A 396 4.18 24.51 34.45
N GLU A 397 4.37 25.79 34.15
CA GLU A 397 3.87 26.90 34.97
C GLU A 397 2.34 26.97 34.97
N GLU A 398 1.66 26.80 33.83
CA GLU A 398 0.18 26.73 33.78
C GLU A 398 -0.37 25.50 34.53
N SER A 399 0.26 24.33 34.35
CA SER A 399 -0.09 23.11 35.10
C SER A 399 0.14 23.28 36.60
N LEU A 400 1.24 23.93 37.02
CA LEU A 400 1.53 24.22 38.43
C LEU A 400 0.55 25.25 39.01
N PHE A 401 0.08 26.21 38.21
CA PHE A 401 -0.92 27.20 38.61
C PHE A 401 -2.32 26.58 38.79
N GLU A 402 -2.70 25.62 37.94
CA GLU A 402 -3.95 24.84 38.10
C GLU A 402 -3.88 23.88 39.29
N THR A 403 -2.69 23.36 39.62
CA THR A 403 -2.51 22.43 40.75
C THR A 403 -2.44 23.19 42.09
N THR A 404 -1.85 24.39 42.13
CA THR A 404 -1.76 25.20 43.37
C THR A 404 -3.08 25.86 43.77
N ASN A 405 -4.00 26.12 42.83
CA ASN A 405 -5.35 26.59 43.16
C ASN A 405 -6.27 25.51 43.77
N ASN A 406 -5.86 24.24 43.75
CA ASN A 406 -6.64 23.13 44.32
C ASN A 406 -6.15 22.66 45.71
N LEU A 407 -5.11 23.26 46.27
CA LEU A 407 -4.56 22.90 47.58
C LEU A 407 -4.34 24.14 48.46
N ALA A 408 -5.44 24.74 48.93
CA ALA A 408 -5.43 25.76 49.97
C ALA A 408 -6.39 25.41 51.11
N VAL A 409 -6.09 24.38 51.91
CA VAL A 409 -6.44 24.31 53.35
C VAL A 409 -5.50 23.31 54.04
N ILE A 410 -4.65 23.80 54.95
CA ILE A 410 -4.38 23.33 56.33
C ILE A 410 -3.02 23.90 56.74
N GLU A 411 -3.08 24.91 57.61
CA GLU A 411 -1.96 25.36 58.43
C GLU A 411 -1.57 24.25 59.43
N ASN A 412 -0.28 23.94 59.57
CA ASN A 412 0.36 24.01 60.89
C ASN A 412 1.89 23.92 60.84
N LYS A 413 2.49 24.67 61.77
CA LYS A 413 3.90 24.92 62.01
C LYS A 413 4.69 23.65 62.34
N GLN A 414 5.91 23.53 61.80
CA GLN A 414 7.08 23.07 62.54
C GLN A 414 8.38 23.48 61.82
N GLU A 415 9.27 24.16 62.54
CA GLU A 415 10.61 24.59 62.12
C GLU A 415 11.61 23.44 62.24
N ILE A 416 12.42 23.16 61.19
CA ILE A 416 13.70 22.41 61.25
C ILE A 416 14.66 22.98 60.16
N PRO A 417 16.01 23.08 60.39
CA PRO A 417 16.83 24.26 60.03
C PRO A 417 17.75 24.02 58.78
N PRO A 418 18.69 24.94 58.42
CA PRO A 418 19.29 24.96 57.10
C PRO A 418 20.43 23.93 56.95
N ILE A 419 20.45 23.25 55.81
CA ILE A 419 21.58 22.42 55.39
C ILE A 419 22.66 23.35 54.82
N THR A 420 23.87 23.21 55.37
CA THR A 420 25.08 23.96 55.05
C THR A 420 25.81 23.43 53.82
N GLU A 421 26.69 24.25 53.25
CA GLU A 421 27.48 24.06 52.01
C GLU A 421 28.43 22.84 51.95
N THR A 422 28.34 21.88 52.86
CA THR A 422 29.27 20.74 52.91
C THR A 422 28.78 19.49 52.14
N GLU A 423 27.54 19.48 51.63
CA GLU A 423 26.96 18.33 50.90
C GLU A 423 26.99 18.44 49.37
N LYS A 424 27.65 19.47 48.81
CA LYS A 424 27.78 19.67 47.35
C LYS A 424 29.01 19.02 46.70
N SER A 425 29.82 18.26 47.44
CA SER A 425 31.16 17.83 46.98
C SER A 425 31.43 16.32 46.97
N GLN A 426 30.42 15.47 46.71
CA GLN A 426 30.62 14.02 46.54
C GLN A 426 29.88 13.41 45.33
N LEU A 427 29.83 14.14 44.22
CA LEU A 427 29.32 13.61 42.94
C LEU A 427 30.36 13.81 41.83
N PHE A 428 31.57 13.29 42.00
CA PHE A 428 32.48 13.03 40.88
C PHE A 428 33.49 11.91 41.26
N SER A 429 33.58 10.92 40.38
CA SER A 429 34.67 9.91 40.23
C SER A 429 34.50 8.61 41.02
N ILE A 430 34.25 7.49 40.32
CA ILE A 430 35.26 6.49 39.94
C ILE A 430 34.58 5.27 39.28
N SER A 431 35.20 4.84 38.18
CA SER A 431 34.96 3.62 37.42
C SER A 431 35.70 2.41 38.00
N GLU A 432 35.27 1.23 37.55
CA GLU A 432 36.01 -0.03 37.44
C GLU A 432 36.09 -1.03 38.63
N GLN A 433 35.77 -2.28 38.24
CA GLN A 433 36.04 -3.60 38.82
C GLN A 433 35.10 -4.11 39.92
N VAL A 434 34.32 -5.16 39.58
CA VAL A 434 34.38 -6.52 40.16
C VAL A 434 33.24 -7.38 39.56
N THR A 435 33.59 -8.58 39.08
CA THR A 435 32.71 -9.70 38.67
C THR A 435 32.54 -10.71 39.83
N PRO A 436 31.83 -11.85 39.68
CA PRO A 436 30.38 -12.02 39.76
C PRO A 436 29.96 -13.05 40.83
N THR A 437 28.71 -13.01 41.30
CA THR A 437 28.06 -14.21 41.86
C THR A 437 26.54 -14.16 41.72
N ASP A 438 26.03 -15.25 41.14
CA ASP A 438 24.76 -15.94 41.33
C ASP A 438 23.40 -15.27 41.06
N ASN A 439 22.86 -15.66 39.90
CA ASN A 439 21.55 -16.30 39.68
C ASN A 439 20.31 -15.70 40.35
N GLU A 440 19.46 -15.06 39.53
CA GLU A 440 18.03 -15.39 39.50
C GLU A 440 17.33 -14.91 38.20
N LEU A 441 16.87 -15.89 37.41
CA LEU A 441 15.69 -15.92 36.53
C LEU A 441 15.25 -14.62 35.82
N VAL A 442 15.80 -14.38 34.63
CA VAL A 442 15.24 -13.46 33.64
C VAL A 442 14.12 -14.16 32.85
N LYS A 443 12.89 -13.67 33.00
CA LYS A 443 11.78 -13.94 32.07
C LYS A 443 12.01 -13.13 30.79
N PRO A 444 11.74 -13.67 29.57
CA PRO A 444 11.96 -12.92 28.35
C PRO A 444 10.95 -11.77 28.23
N ASN A 445 11.48 -10.57 28.02
CA ASN A 445 10.71 -9.37 27.72
C ASN A 445 9.85 -9.59 26.46
N LYS A 446 8.58 -9.25 26.61
CA LYS A 446 7.58 -9.10 25.56
C LYS A 446 8.09 -8.10 24.52
N PRO A 447 7.99 -8.35 23.20
CA PRO A 447 8.35 -7.35 22.22
C PRO A 447 7.35 -6.18 22.30
N LEU A 448 7.90 -4.97 22.37
CA LEU A 448 7.18 -3.71 22.19
C LEU A 448 6.63 -3.64 20.77
N THR A 449 5.43 -4.18 20.57
CA THR A 449 4.56 -3.84 19.45
C THR A 449 3.41 -3.00 20.01
N GLU A 450 3.72 -1.76 20.39
CA GLU A 450 2.71 -0.70 20.44
C GLU A 450 2.88 0.14 19.18
N SER A 451 1.93 -0.03 18.27
CA SER A 451 1.72 0.87 17.15
C SER A 451 1.43 2.27 17.69
N PRO A 452 2.09 3.33 17.18
CA PRO A 452 1.75 4.70 17.59
C PRO A 452 0.42 5.09 16.95
N SER A 453 -0.70 4.75 17.60
CA SER A 453 -2.05 5.08 17.14
C SER A 453 -2.78 6.08 18.05
N LEU A 454 -2.09 6.69 19.02
CA LEU A 454 -2.67 7.65 19.97
C LEU A 454 -2.05 9.06 19.93
N LEU A 455 -1.34 9.42 18.86
CA LEU A 455 -0.82 10.79 18.66
C LEU A 455 -1.52 11.59 17.54
N SER A 456 -2.64 11.11 16.98
CA SER A 456 -3.20 11.68 15.75
C SER A 456 -4.29 12.74 15.92
N LYS A 457 -4.35 13.50 17.03
CA LYS A 457 -5.40 14.53 17.17
C LYS A 457 -5.00 15.96 17.51
N ASN A 458 -3.79 16.28 17.97
CA ASN A 458 -3.50 17.64 18.45
C ASN A 458 -2.24 18.33 17.89
N TYR A 459 -1.58 17.79 16.86
CA TYR A 459 -0.51 18.52 16.14
C TYR A 459 -0.97 18.84 14.71
N GLU A 460 -1.77 19.90 14.55
CA GLU A 460 -1.78 20.66 13.30
C GLU A 460 -0.51 21.53 13.27
N GLU A 461 0.66 20.91 13.21
CA GLU A 461 1.85 21.62 12.73
C GLU A 461 1.52 22.10 11.32
N SER A 462 1.58 23.41 11.11
CA SER A 462 1.35 23.98 9.79
C SER A 462 2.35 23.37 8.83
N LEU A 463 1.88 22.50 7.94
CA LEU A 463 2.75 21.83 6.97
C LEU A 463 3.57 22.87 6.21
N PRO A 464 4.82 22.54 5.85
CA PRO A 464 5.70 23.48 5.19
C PRO A 464 5.10 24.00 3.88
N LYS A 465 5.28 25.29 3.62
CA LYS A 465 4.80 25.92 2.40
C LYS A 465 5.54 25.36 1.20
N LEU A 466 4.80 25.00 0.16
CA LEU A 466 5.36 24.40 -1.05
C LEU A 466 5.09 25.31 -2.26
N TYR A 467 6.08 25.47 -3.12
CA TYR A 467 6.00 26.29 -4.33
C TYR A 467 6.54 25.54 -5.54
N MET A 468 5.99 25.78 -6.74
CA MET A 468 6.57 25.31 -7.99
C MET A 468 6.70 26.43 -9.02
N ILE A 469 7.81 26.47 -9.76
CA ILE A 469 7.99 27.39 -10.88
C ILE A 469 7.13 26.97 -12.07
N ILE A 470 6.36 27.92 -12.62
CA ILE A 470 5.47 27.71 -13.78
C ILE A 470 5.86 28.56 -15.01
N ASN A 471 6.95 29.32 -14.98
CA ASN A 471 7.46 30.01 -16.17
C ASN A 471 7.83 29.02 -17.26
N ASN A 472 7.79 29.45 -18.53
CA ASN A 472 8.36 28.67 -19.60
C ASN A 472 9.88 28.57 -19.43
N GLU A 473 10.46 27.43 -19.78
CA GLU A 473 11.91 27.20 -19.65
C GLU A 473 12.71 28.23 -20.45
N CYS A 474 12.27 28.58 -21.67
CA CYS A 474 12.91 29.59 -22.52
C CYS A 474 12.98 31.01 -21.93
N ASP A 475 12.14 31.29 -20.93
CA ASP A 475 12.14 32.57 -20.21
C ASP A 475 13.19 32.55 -19.09
N LEU A 476 13.49 31.39 -18.52
CA LEU A 476 14.42 31.22 -17.38
C LEU A 476 15.86 30.91 -17.81
N THR A 477 16.08 30.64 -19.09
CA THR A 477 17.38 30.29 -19.65
C THR A 477 18.19 31.54 -20.03
N PHE A 478 19.48 31.59 -19.66
CA PHE A 478 20.35 32.75 -19.94
C PHE A 478 21.78 32.39 -20.28
N THR A 479 22.41 33.22 -21.12
CA THR A 479 23.77 32.99 -21.60
C THR A 479 24.77 33.87 -20.86
N PRO A 480 25.64 33.31 -20.00
CA PRO A 480 26.65 34.09 -19.29
C PRO A 480 27.75 34.67 -20.21
N ASN A 481 27.99 34.06 -21.38
CA ASN A 481 28.99 34.52 -22.33
C ASN A 481 28.38 35.41 -23.43
N LYS A 482 28.80 36.69 -23.46
CA LYS A 482 28.56 37.71 -24.51
C LYS A 482 27.37 38.66 -24.35
N GLY A 483 26.76 38.82 -23.17
CA GLY A 483 25.83 39.94 -22.89
C GLY A 483 24.62 40.08 -23.81
N LYS A 484 24.32 39.08 -24.65
CA LYS A 484 23.23 39.10 -25.63
C LYS A 484 21.88 38.70 -25.01
N ARG A 485 21.91 37.92 -23.93
CA ARG A 485 20.71 37.43 -23.21
C ARG A 485 21.02 37.38 -21.72
N LYS A 486 21.06 38.57 -21.08
CA LYS A 486 20.94 38.66 -19.62
C LYS A 486 19.47 38.49 -19.28
N ILE A 487 19.15 37.72 -18.25
CA ILE A 487 17.81 37.77 -17.69
C ILE A 487 17.60 39.17 -17.14
N ASP A 488 16.48 39.77 -17.52
CA ASP A 488 16.06 41.03 -16.94
C ASP A 488 15.81 40.79 -15.44
N SER A 489 16.49 41.54 -14.57
CA SER A 489 16.30 41.41 -13.12
C SER A 489 14.85 41.67 -12.71
N GLU A 490 14.12 42.44 -13.50
CA GLU A 490 12.70 42.74 -13.33
C GLU A 490 11.78 41.64 -13.87
N GLN A 491 12.31 40.64 -14.58
CA GLN A 491 11.52 39.54 -15.10
C GLN A 491 10.86 38.77 -13.96
N ALA A 492 9.54 38.55 -14.08
CA ALA A 492 8.76 37.84 -13.08
C ALA A 492 8.99 36.32 -13.15
N ILE A 493 9.41 35.74 -12.03
CA ILE A 493 9.30 34.32 -11.74
C ILE A 493 7.93 34.07 -11.12
N LEU A 494 7.13 33.23 -11.77
CA LEU A 494 5.81 32.82 -11.35
C LEU A 494 5.91 31.50 -10.59
N LEU A 495 5.40 31.51 -9.37
CA LEU A 495 5.39 30.39 -8.44
C LEU A 495 3.95 30.04 -8.08
N ILE A 496 3.53 28.81 -8.32
CA ILE A 496 2.24 28.30 -7.85
C ILE A 496 2.40 27.69 -6.46
N GLU A 497 1.52 28.05 -5.53
CA GLU A 497 1.50 27.46 -4.20
C GLU A 497 0.89 26.05 -4.25
N GLY A 498 1.43 25.16 -3.42
CA GLY A 498 0.89 23.83 -3.20
C GLY A 498 0.78 23.49 -1.72
N GLU A 499 -0.11 22.55 -1.41
CA GLU A 499 -0.32 22.03 -0.07
C GLU A 499 0.06 20.55 -0.05
N LEU A 500 0.89 20.16 0.92
CA LEU A 500 1.18 18.75 1.17
C LEU A 500 0.01 18.12 1.91
N GLN A 501 -0.44 16.97 1.43
CA GLN A 501 -1.47 16.17 2.07
C GLN A 501 -1.00 14.71 2.15
N PRO A 502 -1.14 14.03 3.29
CA PRO A 502 -0.86 12.60 3.36
C PRO A 502 -1.68 11.84 2.33
N VAL A 503 -1.10 10.83 1.69
CA VAL A 503 -1.80 10.02 0.65
C VAL A 503 -3.07 9.34 1.21
N SER A 504 -3.14 9.12 2.52
CA SER A 504 -4.30 8.56 3.23
C SER A 504 -5.48 9.53 3.44
N SER A 505 -5.30 10.82 3.16
CA SER A 505 -6.35 11.83 3.34
C SER A 505 -7.44 11.77 2.27
N LYS A 506 -8.61 12.36 2.55
CA LYS A 506 -9.73 12.40 1.60
C LYS A 506 -9.32 13.11 0.32
N GLU A 507 -9.75 12.57 -0.82
CA GLU A 507 -9.45 13.17 -2.11
C GLU A 507 -10.07 14.56 -2.26
N ASN A 508 -9.21 15.55 -2.45
CA ASN A 508 -9.59 16.88 -2.88
C ASN A 508 -9.69 16.97 -4.40
N ARG A 509 -10.62 17.79 -4.87
CA ARG A 509 -10.83 18.07 -6.30
C ARG A 509 -9.88 19.20 -6.72
N GLY A 510 -8.96 18.94 -7.62
CA GLY A 510 -8.02 19.93 -8.14
C GLY A 510 -6.83 19.30 -8.86
N PRO A 511 -5.99 20.11 -9.52
CA PRO A 511 -4.72 19.65 -10.07
C PRO A 511 -3.84 19.15 -8.91
N ARG A 512 -3.29 17.95 -9.05
CA ARG A 512 -2.53 17.28 -7.98
C ARG A 512 -1.37 16.48 -8.52
N THR A 513 -0.37 16.27 -7.68
CA THR A 513 0.75 15.37 -7.97
C THR A 513 0.88 14.36 -6.83
N GLU A 514 0.98 13.08 -7.18
CA GLU A 514 1.07 11.98 -6.21
C GLU A 514 2.53 11.67 -5.84
N LEU A 515 2.75 10.93 -4.75
CA LEU A 515 4.03 10.34 -4.36
C LEU A 515 5.22 11.32 -4.23
N PHE A 516 4.95 12.55 -3.77
CA PHE A 516 6.02 13.46 -3.37
C PHE A 516 6.61 13.00 -2.03
N THR A 517 7.89 12.67 -1.98
CA THR A 517 8.53 12.19 -0.74
C THR A 517 9.12 13.33 0.06
N HIS A 518 8.75 13.43 1.33
CA HIS A 518 9.32 14.35 2.30
C HIS A 518 9.47 13.60 3.64
N GLU A 519 10.64 13.71 4.29
CA GLU A 519 10.91 13.05 5.57
C GLU A 519 10.61 11.53 5.56
N ASN A 520 10.98 10.85 4.47
CA ASN A 520 10.72 9.41 4.23
C ASN A 520 9.23 9.02 4.19
N GLN A 521 8.33 9.98 4.06
CA GLN A 521 6.89 9.75 3.90
C GLN A 521 6.40 10.26 2.54
N ALA A 522 5.48 9.52 1.95
CA ALA A 522 4.83 9.89 0.70
C ALA A 522 3.64 10.82 0.95
N TYR A 523 3.64 11.94 0.24
CA TYR A 523 2.60 12.95 0.22
C TYR A 523 2.02 13.10 -1.18
N ARG A 524 0.84 13.68 -1.22
CA ARG A 524 0.22 14.27 -2.40
C ARG A 524 0.38 15.78 -2.31
N ILE A 525 0.74 16.42 -3.42
CA ILE A 525 0.71 17.87 -3.53
C ILE A 525 -0.63 18.26 -4.16
N ILE A 526 -1.42 19.07 -3.47
CA ILE A 526 -2.59 19.75 -4.05
C ILE A 526 -2.13 21.13 -4.52
N TRP A 527 -2.20 21.38 -5.83
CA TRP A 527 -1.78 22.65 -6.39
C TRP A 527 -2.94 23.65 -6.37
N GLU A 528 -2.63 24.90 -6.05
CA GLU A 528 -3.60 25.99 -5.97
C GLU A 528 -3.42 26.94 -7.16
N PRO A 529 -4.01 26.67 -8.34
CA PRO A 529 -3.81 27.47 -9.56
C PRO A 529 -4.23 28.94 -9.43
N LYS A 530 -4.97 29.30 -8.37
CA LYS A 530 -5.36 30.68 -8.08
C LYS A 530 -4.38 31.41 -7.16
N LYS A 531 -3.50 30.68 -6.47
CA LYS A 531 -2.49 31.23 -5.57
C LYS A 531 -1.15 31.24 -6.30
N VAL A 532 -0.95 32.27 -7.11
CA VAL A 532 0.32 32.49 -7.81
C VAL A 532 1.02 33.68 -7.21
N ARG A 533 2.30 33.48 -6.91
CA ARG A 533 3.24 34.50 -6.46
C ARG A 533 4.14 34.89 -7.62
N SER A 534 4.35 36.19 -7.79
CA SER A 534 5.28 36.75 -8.77
C SER A 534 6.46 37.37 -8.02
N ILE A 535 7.67 36.97 -8.37
CA ILE A 535 8.91 37.46 -7.74
C ILE A 535 9.86 37.90 -8.85
N HIS A 536 10.42 39.09 -8.73
CA HIS A 536 11.43 39.54 -9.68
C HIS A 536 12.67 38.65 -9.59
N TYR A 537 13.21 38.26 -10.74
CA TYR A 537 14.34 37.35 -10.84
C TYR A 537 15.54 37.81 -10.00
N GLY A 538 15.87 39.11 -10.03
CA GLY A 538 16.98 39.68 -9.25
C GLY A 538 16.76 39.67 -7.73
N SER A 539 15.54 39.43 -7.26
CA SER A 539 15.19 39.33 -5.83
C SER A 539 14.91 37.88 -5.40
N PHE A 540 15.04 36.90 -6.30
CA PHE A 540 14.65 35.52 -6.03
C PHE A 540 15.47 34.89 -4.90
N MET A 541 16.80 35.03 -4.93
CA MET A 541 17.67 34.42 -3.91
C MET A 541 17.40 34.97 -2.52
N LYS A 542 17.23 36.29 -2.42
CA LYS A 542 16.81 36.95 -1.18
C LYS A 542 15.50 36.36 -0.65
N TRP A 543 14.47 36.27 -1.50
CA TRP A 543 13.20 35.65 -1.11
C TRP A 543 13.36 34.17 -0.71
N TYR A 544 14.12 33.41 -1.48
CA TYR A 544 14.39 31.98 -1.24
C TYR A 544 15.03 31.77 0.14
N ASN A 545 16.02 32.60 0.48
CA ASN A 545 16.70 32.57 1.78
C ASN A 545 15.78 33.06 2.92
N GLU A 546 15.08 34.18 2.73
CA GLU A 546 14.15 34.74 3.74
C GLU A 546 12.97 33.80 4.03
N ALA A 547 12.47 33.09 3.02
CA ALA A 547 11.41 32.11 3.16
C ALA A 547 11.92 30.72 3.63
N ASN A 548 13.23 30.60 3.89
CA ASN A 548 13.91 29.37 4.30
C ASN A 548 13.52 28.16 3.45
N LEU A 549 13.58 28.33 2.13
CA LEU A 549 13.19 27.30 1.18
C LEU A 549 14.35 26.37 0.85
N ASP A 550 14.01 25.13 0.54
CA ASP A 550 14.93 24.18 -0.06
C ASP A 550 14.35 23.63 -1.37
N ARG A 551 15.22 23.48 -2.36
CA ARG A 551 14.83 22.91 -3.66
C ARG A 551 14.85 21.39 -3.55
N LYS A 552 13.67 20.77 -3.57
CA LYS A 552 13.53 19.33 -3.28
C LYS A 552 13.49 18.45 -4.52
N ALA A 553 12.87 18.95 -5.59
CA ALA A 553 12.67 18.17 -6.80
C ALA A 553 12.36 19.09 -7.98
N ARG A 554 12.25 18.51 -9.18
CA ARG A 554 11.63 19.13 -10.35
C ARG A 554 10.59 18.19 -10.92
N LEU A 555 9.38 18.68 -11.16
CA LEU A 555 8.38 17.93 -11.91
C LEU A 555 8.84 17.71 -13.35
N ARG A 556 8.73 16.47 -13.81
CA ARG A 556 9.01 16.17 -15.22
C ARG A 556 8.01 16.90 -16.11
N LEU A 557 8.48 17.27 -17.29
CA LEU A 557 7.79 18.20 -18.20
C LEU A 557 6.29 17.89 -18.43
N PRO A 558 5.85 16.64 -18.69
CA PRO A 558 4.41 16.38 -18.90
C PRO A 558 3.54 16.81 -17.70
N PHE A 559 4.02 16.56 -16.48
CA PHE A 559 3.31 16.87 -15.25
C PHE A 559 3.42 18.36 -14.91
N ALA A 560 4.59 18.98 -15.12
CA ALA A 560 4.74 20.42 -14.95
C ALA A 560 3.82 21.21 -15.90
N LEU A 561 3.71 20.78 -17.16
CA LEU A 561 2.81 21.37 -18.15
C LEU A 561 1.33 21.18 -17.81
N GLU A 562 0.95 20.07 -17.16
CA GLU A 562 -0.42 19.88 -16.67
C GLU A 562 -0.79 20.95 -15.64
N ILE A 563 0.10 21.22 -14.68
CA ILE A 563 -0.12 22.26 -13.66
C ILE A 563 -0.11 23.66 -14.30
N GLN A 564 0.84 23.93 -15.19
CA GLN A 564 0.89 25.20 -15.94
C GLN A 564 -0.38 25.43 -16.77
N ARG A 565 -0.91 24.40 -17.44
CA ARG A 565 -2.17 24.46 -18.17
C ARG A 565 -3.35 24.73 -17.24
N SER A 566 -3.36 24.11 -16.06
CA SER A 566 -4.40 24.38 -15.06
C SER A 566 -4.39 25.84 -14.61
N PHE A 567 -3.21 26.42 -14.36
CA PHE A 567 -3.06 27.84 -14.08
C PHE A 567 -3.56 28.72 -15.23
N ALA A 568 -3.13 28.44 -16.46
CA ALA A 568 -3.53 29.23 -17.63
C ALA A 568 -5.05 29.16 -17.89
N ALA A 569 -5.67 27.99 -17.70
CA ALA A 569 -7.11 27.82 -17.84
C ALA A 569 -7.91 28.63 -16.82
N ASP A 570 -7.40 28.76 -15.59
CA ASP A 570 -8.02 29.58 -14.55
C ASP A 570 -7.83 31.09 -14.82
N LEU A 571 -6.64 31.50 -15.27
CA LEU A 571 -6.32 32.91 -15.56
C LEU A 571 -7.10 33.46 -16.76
N THR A 572 -7.23 32.66 -17.82
CA THR A 572 -7.83 33.10 -19.09
C THR A 572 -9.35 33.01 -19.12
N ARG A 573 -9.97 32.52 -18.04
CA ARG A 573 -11.43 32.42 -17.97
C ARG A 573 -12.06 33.80 -17.90
N VAL A 574 -12.60 34.26 -19.01
CA VAL A 574 -13.51 35.40 -19.03
C VAL A 574 -14.78 34.99 -18.27
N GLY A 575 -15.02 35.61 -17.12
CA GLY A 575 -16.22 35.38 -16.34
C GLY A 575 -17.46 35.77 -17.17
N LEU A 576 -18.21 34.78 -17.64
CA LEU A 576 -19.55 35.02 -18.14
C LEU A 576 -20.47 35.33 -16.94
N PRO A 577 -21.43 36.26 -17.07
CA PRO A 577 -22.43 36.46 -16.02
C PRO A 577 -23.10 35.12 -15.73
N VAL A 578 -23.15 34.76 -14.45
CA VAL A 578 -23.84 33.54 -14.02
C VAL A 578 -25.31 33.72 -14.38
N ALA A 579 -25.87 32.82 -15.18
CA ALA A 579 -27.30 32.84 -15.47
C ALA A 579 -28.07 32.86 -14.15
N PRO A 580 -29.09 33.71 -14.00
CA PRO A 580 -29.90 33.72 -12.79
C PRO A 580 -30.49 32.33 -12.58
N PRO A 581 -30.73 31.91 -11.32
CA PRO A 581 -31.41 30.66 -11.06
C PRO A 581 -32.71 30.62 -11.86
N ILE A 582 -32.83 29.65 -12.77
CA ILE A 582 -34.01 29.54 -13.63
C ILE A 582 -35.07 28.80 -12.84
N TYR A 583 -36.13 29.51 -12.50
CA TYR A 583 -37.32 28.94 -11.89
C TYR A 583 -38.19 28.30 -12.98
N ARG A 584 -38.53 27.03 -12.79
CA ARG A 584 -39.58 26.34 -13.55
C ARG A 584 -40.66 25.92 -12.58
N GLN A 585 -41.92 26.13 -12.95
CA GLN A 585 -43.03 25.56 -12.20
C GLN A 585 -42.93 24.03 -12.26
N ALA A 586 -43.37 23.37 -11.19
CA ALA A 586 -43.37 21.92 -11.09
C ALA A 586 -44.77 21.44 -10.75
N ASN A 587 -45.29 20.51 -11.55
CA ASN A 587 -46.57 19.88 -11.25
C ASN A 587 -46.42 18.90 -10.09
N ILE A 588 -47.34 18.97 -9.15
CA ILE A 588 -47.33 18.13 -7.95
C ILE A 588 -48.60 17.30 -7.88
N LYS A 589 -48.38 16.01 -7.71
CA LYS A 589 -49.44 15.03 -7.46
C LYS A 589 -49.30 14.53 -6.03
N LEU A 590 -50.38 14.61 -5.27
CA LEU A 590 -50.45 14.08 -3.91
C LEU A 590 -51.09 12.70 -3.95
N LEU A 591 -50.34 11.64 -3.64
CA LEU A 591 -50.87 10.28 -3.59
C LEU A 591 -51.17 9.91 -2.13
N LEU A 592 -52.44 9.65 -1.83
CA LEU A 592 -52.93 9.23 -0.52
C LEU A 592 -53.21 7.73 -0.53
N GLN A 593 -52.56 6.96 0.33
CA GLN A 593 -52.81 5.52 0.43
C GLN A 593 -54.03 5.22 1.32
N ASN A 594 -55.01 4.50 0.78
CA ASN A 594 -56.20 4.05 1.48
C ASN A 594 -56.43 2.55 1.24
N GLY A 595 -56.20 1.73 2.27
CA GLY A 595 -56.48 0.29 2.21
C GLY A 595 -55.69 -0.50 1.15
N GLY A 596 -54.47 -0.07 0.82
CA GLY A 596 -53.63 -0.70 -0.19
C GLY A 596 -53.74 -0.09 -1.60
N ASN A 597 -54.70 0.80 -1.83
CA ASN A 597 -54.82 1.57 -3.07
C ASN A 597 -54.31 3.00 -2.87
N PHE A 598 -53.71 3.59 -3.92
CA PHE A 598 -53.34 5.01 -3.92
C PHE A 598 -54.43 5.82 -4.61
N GLU A 599 -54.95 6.81 -3.91
CA GLU A 599 -55.82 7.84 -4.46
C GLU A 599 -54.97 9.06 -4.85
N GLU A 600 -55.05 9.48 -6.11
CA GLU A 600 -54.38 10.66 -6.59
C GLU A 600 -55.24 11.90 -6.35
N VAL A 601 -54.73 12.82 -5.54
CA VAL A 601 -55.32 14.15 -5.35
C VAL A 601 -54.52 15.14 -6.18
N HIS A 602 -55.16 15.64 -7.22
CA HIS A 602 -54.64 16.75 -8.00
C HIS A 602 -54.73 18.03 -7.19
N LEU A 603 -53.58 18.68 -7.00
CA LEU A 603 -53.48 20.01 -6.43
C LEU A 603 -53.47 20.98 -7.61
N ASP A 604 -54.65 21.36 -8.10
CA ASP A 604 -54.83 22.19 -9.29
C ASP A 604 -54.36 23.63 -9.06
N ASP A 605 -53.04 23.83 -9.05
CA ASP A 605 -52.44 25.16 -9.06
C ASP A 605 -50.97 25.12 -9.51
N ALA A 606 -50.74 25.56 -10.74
CA ALA A 606 -49.41 25.59 -11.35
C ALA A 606 -48.43 26.53 -10.60
N GLU A 607 -48.92 27.46 -9.76
CA GLU A 607 -48.08 28.43 -9.04
C GLU A 607 -47.49 27.89 -7.73
N SER A 608 -47.76 26.63 -7.40
CA SER A 608 -47.60 26.10 -6.04
C SER A 608 -46.23 25.50 -5.73
N ALA A 609 -45.43 25.14 -6.73
CA ALA A 609 -44.06 24.69 -6.53
C ALA A 609 -43.19 24.95 -7.74
N GLY A 610 -41.88 24.91 -7.53
CA GLY A 610 -40.96 24.99 -8.65
C GLY A 610 -39.61 24.34 -8.40
N ILE A 611 -38.94 24.10 -9.52
CA ILE A 611 -37.57 23.63 -9.61
C ILE A 611 -36.71 24.83 -9.96
N ILE A 612 -35.72 25.10 -9.11
CA ILE A 612 -34.69 26.11 -9.33
C ILE A 612 -33.46 25.39 -9.86
N SER A 613 -33.16 25.57 -11.14
CA SER A 613 -31.93 25.05 -11.73
C SER A 613 -30.76 25.96 -11.34
N ILE A 614 -29.77 25.38 -10.64
CA ILE A 614 -28.49 26.02 -10.31
C ILE A 614 -27.35 25.25 -10.98
N ARG A 615 -26.14 25.82 -11.00
CA ARG A 615 -24.99 25.22 -11.67
C ARG A 615 -24.62 23.83 -11.15
N ASP A 616 -24.84 23.59 -9.86
CA ASP A 616 -24.49 22.33 -9.18
C ASP A 616 -25.69 21.38 -9.02
N GLY A 617 -26.74 21.56 -9.85
CA GLY A 617 -27.92 20.69 -9.87
C GLY A 617 -29.24 21.45 -9.75
N SER A 618 -30.34 20.74 -9.59
CA SER A 618 -31.65 21.35 -9.40
C SER A 618 -32.07 21.28 -7.93
N LYS A 619 -32.59 22.39 -7.40
CA LYS A 619 -33.21 22.44 -6.08
C LYS A 619 -34.72 22.54 -6.23
N PHE A 620 -35.45 21.86 -5.36
CA PHE A 620 -36.91 21.91 -5.35
C PHE A 620 -37.41 22.86 -4.27
N MET A 621 -38.45 23.62 -4.58
CA MET A 621 -39.04 24.62 -3.70
C MET A 621 -40.56 24.44 -3.66
N LEU A 622 -41.11 24.29 -2.46
CA LEU A 622 -42.54 24.32 -2.19
C LEU A 622 -42.93 25.74 -1.81
N THR A 623 -44.00 26.28 -2.38
CA THR A 623 -44.56 27.57 -1.93
C THR A 623 -45.42 27.38 -0.69
N LEU A 624 -45.63 28.46 0.06
CA LEU A 624 -46.52 28.44 1.22
C LEU A 624 -47.97 28.09 0.83
N SER A 625 -48.45 28.57 -0.32
CA SER A 625 -49.78 28.28 -0.84
C SER A 625 -50.02 26.78 -1.02
N LEU A 626 -49.02 26.06 -1.54
CA LEU A 626 -49.09 24.62 -1.68
C LEU A 626 -49.13 23.87 -0.36
N VAL A 627 -48.29 24.30 0.58
CA VAL A 627 -48.22 23.72 1.92
C VAL A 627 -49.59 23.84 2.58
N GLU A 628 -50.23 25.01 2.50
CA GLU A 628 -51.59 25.23 3.00
C GLU A 628 -52.62 24.33 2.31
N LYS A 629 -52.51 24.13 0.99
CA LYS A 629 -53.41 23.24 0.24
C LYS A 629 -53.26 21.78 0.66
N ILE A 630 -52.03 21.28 0.77
CA ILE A 630 -51.77 19.92 1.27
C ILE A 630 -52.38 19.76 2.66
N ARG A 631 -52.16 20.72 3.56
CA ARG A 631 -52.75 20.73 4.90
C ARG A 631 -54.28 20.70 4.86
N ASN A 632 -54.90 21.52 4.02
CA ASN A 632 -56.36 21.57 3.89
C ASN A 632 -56.93 20.25 3.36
N VAL A 633 -56.31 19.66 2.33
CA VAL A 633 -56.70 18.34 1.80
C VAL A 633 -56.63 17.27 2.90
N LEU A 634 -55.53 17.23 3.64
CA LEU A 634 -55.35 16.28 4.75
C LEU A 634 -56.34 16.54 5.89
N SER A 635 -56.66 17.79 6.19
CA SER A 635 -57.60 18.18 7.24
C SER A 635 -59.05 17.80 6.88
N ASN A 636 -59.46 18.08 5.64
CA ASN A 636 -60.79 17.69 5.15
C ASN A 636 -60.96 16.17 5.17
N ARG A 637 -59.94 15.42 4.73
CA ARG A 637 -59.96 13.95 4.78
C ARG A 637 -59.96 13.39 6.18
N TYR A 638 -59.35 14.07 7.14
CA TYR A 638 -59.42 13.69 8.55
C TYR A 638 -60.84 13.82 9.10
N GLU A 639 -61.56 14.90 8.76
CA GLU A 639 -62.94 15.12 9.22
C GLU A 639 -63.98 14.26 8.45
N GLU A 640 -63.71 13.87 7.19
CA GLU A 640 -64.58 12.99 6.38
C GLU A 640 -64.59 11.51 6.80
N GLY A 641 -63.75 11.12 7.76
CA GLY A 641 -63.70 9.76 8.31
C GLY A 641 -65.07 9.33 8.87
N LYS A 642 -65.81 8.52 8.10
CA LYS A 642 -67.18 8.07 8.39
C LYS A 642 -67.32 7.49 9.81
N GLU A 643 -68.36 7.94 10.50
CA GLU A 643 -68.87 7.36 11.76
C GLU A 643 -67.88 7.38 12.95
N GLY A 644 -67.30 8.54 13.25
CA GLY A 644 -66.74 8.83 14.57
C GLY A 644 -65.41 8.15 14.91
N LYS A 645 -64.82 7.37 13.99
CA LYS A 645 -63.45 6.87 14.11
C LYS A 645 -62.49 7.73 13.30
N ARG A 646 -62.17 8.91 13.85
CA ARG A 646 -61.07 9.76 13.37
C ARG A 646 -59.82 8.92 13.16
N ASN A 647 -59.22 8.98 11.98
CA ASN A 647 -58.03 8.20 11.68
C ASN A 647 -56.84 8.78 12.46
N PRO A 648 -56.31 8.09 13.49
CA PRO A 648 -55.25 8.63 14.34
C PRO A 648 -53.95 8.87 13.57
N VAL A 649 -53.78 8.22 12.42
CA VAL A 649 -52.65 8.46 11.53
C VAL A 649 -52.73 9.85 10.94
N LEU A 650 -53.88 10.24 10.36
CA LEU A 650 -54.10 11.56 9.75
C LEU A 650 -53.91 12.71 10.76
N ALA A 651 -54.29 12.51 12.03
CA ALA A 651 -54.03 13.46 13.11
C ALA A 651 -52.52 13.67 13.35
N ASN A 652 -51.74 12.60 13.37
CA ASN A 652 -50.29 12.69 13.51
C ASN A 652 -49.65 13.41 12.31
N VAL A 653 -50.13 13.18 11.08
CA VAL A 653 -49.66 13.89 9.88
C VAL A 653 -49.86 15.39 10.00
N LEU A 654 -51.05 15.79 10.41
CA LEU A 654 -51.39 17.20 10.55
C LEU A 654 -50.50 17.86 11.61
N ASN A 655 -50.19 17.13 12.68
CA ASN A 655 -49.28 17.61 13.73
C ASN A 655 -47.83 17.70 13.24
N ASP A 656 -47.31 16.68 12.55
CA ASP A 656 -45.94 16.66 12.00
C ASP A 656 -45.77 17.76 10.94
N PHE A 657 -46.77 17.95 10.09
CA PHE A 657 -46.78 18.99 9.05
C PHE A 657 -46.87 20.40 9.68
N GLN A 658 -47.60 20.56 10.78
CA GLN A 658 -47.67 21.81 11.54
C GLN A 658 -46.36 22.12 12.26
N GLN A 659 -45.68 21.12 12.84
CA GLN A 659 -44.35 21.27 13.42
C GLN A 659 -43.31 21.65 12.36
N TRP A 660 -43.39 21.04 11.17
CA TRP A 660 -42.55 21.40 10.03
C TRP A 660 -42.78 22.86 9.59
N GLY A 661 -44.04 23.30 9.47
CA GLY A 661 -44.37 24.69 9.16
C GLY A 661 -43.75 25.68 10.17
N ASN A 662 -43.80 25.35 11.46
CA ASN A 662 -43.20 26.18 12.52
C ASN A 662 -41.66 26.20 12.46
N LEU A 663 -41.02 25.08 12.10
CA LEU A 663 -39.57 25.00 11.89
C LEU A 663 -39.13 25.79 10.66
N TRP A 664 -39.90 25.74 9.57
CA TRP A 664 -39.63 26.50 8.35
C TRP A 664 -39.68 28.01 8.60
N ILE A 665 -40.71 28.49 9.31
CA ILE A 665 -40.87 29.90 9.69
C ILE A 665 -39.72 30.38 10.58
N SER A 666 -39.21 29.54 11.50
CA SER A 666 -38.16 29.95 12.45
C SER A 666 -36.75 29.95 11.84
N GLN A 667 -36.44 29.04 10.91
CA GLN A 667 -35.07 28.85 10.41
C GLN A 667 -34.73 29.57 9.10
N HIS A 668 -35.71 30.17 8.39
CA HIS A 668 -35.51 30.92 7.13
C HIS A 668 -34.66 30.18 6.06
N ASN A 669 -34.57 28.85 6.12
CA ASN A 669 -33.76 28.03 5.22
C ASN A 669 -34.57 26.84 4.72
N LEU A 670 -34.53 26.59 3.40
CA LEU A 670 -35.14 25.41 2.78
C LEU A 670 -34.33 24.16 3.21
N PRO A 671 -34.92 23.19 3.94
CA PRO A 671 -34.24 21.93 4.20
C PRO A 671 -33.99 21.22 2.87
N SER A 672 -32.82 20.62 2.69
CA SER A 672 -32.61 19.70 1.57
C SER A 672 -33.59 18.52 1.67
N ALA A 673 -33.92 17.89 0.55
CA ALA A 673 -34.81 16.73 0.49
C ALA A 673 -34.47 15.64 1.53
N GLY A 674 -33.17 15.39 1.75
CA GLY A 674 -32.69 14.44 2.76
C GLY A 674 -32.95 14.88 4.20
N LYS A 675 -32.88 16.19 4.49
CA LYS A 675 -33.22 16.75 5.81
C LYS A 675 -34.74 16.73 6.04
N LEU A 676 -35.53 16.84 4.97
CA LEU A 676 -36.98 16.71 5.00
C LEU A 676 -37.40 15.27 5.31
N GLN A 677 -36.77 14.28 4.67
CA GLN A 677 -36.98 12.86 4.94
C GLN A 677 -36.66 12.47 6.40
N SER A 678 -35.64 13.09 7.02
CA SER A 678 -35.29 12.81 8.43
C SER A 678 -36.22 13.42 9.46
N LEU A 679 -37.04 14.40 9.07
CA LEU A 679 -38.01 15.07 9.96
C LEU A 679 -39.40 14.44 9.91
N LEU A 680 -39.68 13.65 8.87
CA LEU A 680 -40.91 12.88 8.74
C LEU A 680 -40.76 11.57 9.54
N ASN A 681 -41.86 11.08 10.11
CA ASN A 681 -41.91 9.78 10.76
C ASN A 681 -41.36 8.69 9.79
N PRO A 682 -40.57 7.69 10.26
CA PRO A 682 -39.92 6.69 9.42
C PRO A 682 -40.86 5.85 8.53
N ASP A 683 -42.16 5.83 8.84
CA ASP A 683 -43.18 5.18 8.00
C ASP A 683 -43.56 6.00 6.74
N TRP A 684 -42.95 7.17 6.55
CA TRP A 684 -43.25 8.14 5.49
C TRP A 684 -42.10 8.24 4.49
N VAL A 685 -42.42 8.34 3.20
CA VAL A 685 -41.40 8.42 2.14
C VAL A 685 -41.71 9.59 1.22
N LEU A 686 -40.87 10.63 1.29
CA LEU A 686 -40.83 11.69 0.30
C LEU A 686 -39.98 11.21 -0.88
N MET A 687 -40.58 11.08 -2.07
CA MET A 687 -39.85 10.72 -3.28
C MET A 687 -39.82 11.89 -4.25
N LEU A 688 -38.63 12.28 -4.70
CA LEU A 688 -38.46 13.27 -5.74
C LEU A 688 -37.98 12.53 -7.00
N GLY A 689 -38.79 12.48 -8.07
CA GLY A 689 -38.37 11.85 -9.33
C GLY A 689 -39.50 11.24 -10.16
N ASN A 690 -39.10 10.63 -11.29
CA ASN A 690 -39.95 10.14 -12.38
C ASN A 690 -40.84 8.95 -11.98
N GLY A 691 -41.88 9.20 -11.17
CA GLY A 691 -42.94 8.23 -10.87
C GLY A 691 -42.52 7.01 -10.05
N LEU A 692 -43.51 6.34 -9.47
CA LEU A 692 -43.33 5.03 -8.86
C LEU A 692 -43.31 3.96 -9.95
N THR A 693 -42.26 3.15 -10.01
CA THR A 693 -42.33 1.86 -10.72
C THR A 693 -43.37 0.96 -10.05
N ASP A 694 -43.97 0.03 -10.78
CA ASP A 694 -44.93 -0.89 -10.18
C ASP A 694 -44.26 -1.77 -9.09
N GLU A 695 -42.97 -2.03 -9.22
CA GLU A 695 -42.13 -2.72 -8.24
C GLU A 695 -41.97 -1.90 -6.94
N ASP A 696 -41.81 -0.58 -7.05
CA ASP A 696 -41.79 0.32 -5.88
C ASP A 696 -43.14 0.36 -5.17
N LYS A 697 -44.25 0.39 -5.92
CA LYS A 697 -45.61 0.38 -5.35
C LYS A 697 -45.85 -0.90 -4.55
N GLU A 698 -45.42 -2.04 -5.08
CA GLU A 698 -45.63 -3.36 -4.46
C GLU A 698 -44.78 -3.55 -3.20
N LYS A 699 -43.49 -3.16 -3.25
CA LYS A 699 -42.57 -3.23 -2.10
C LYS A 699 -43.01 -2.34 -0.94
N LYS A 700 -43.72 -1.26 -1.25
CA LYS A 700 -44.11 -0.20 -0.31
C LYS A 700 -45.59 -0.22 0.09
N ALA A 701 -46.41 -1.07 -0.52
CA ALA A 701 -47.84 -1.24 -0.20
C ALA A 701 -48.13 -1.61 1.27
N LYS A 702 -47.11 -1.98 2.05
CA LYS A 702 -47.21 -2.34 3.48
C LYS A 702 -46.98 -1.17 4.44
N GLN A 703 -46.47 -0.03 3.98
CA GLN A 703 -46.28 1.20 4.78
C GLN A 703 -47.47 2.15 4.56
N LYS A 704 -47.67 3.18 5.41
CA LYS A 704 -48.72 4.19 5.24
C LYS A 704 -48.09 5.45 4.64
N ILE A 705 -48.12 5.59 3.31
CA ILE A 705 -47.24 6.52 2.61
C ILE A 705 -48.04 7.68 2.00
N LEU A 706 -47.56 8.90 2.24
CA LEU A 706 -47.85 10.08 1.42
C LEU A 706 -46.75 10.25 0.38
N ILE A 707 -47.07 10.18 -0.90
CA ILE A 707 -46.08 10.32 -1.98
C ILE A 707 -46.39 11.60 -2.75
N ILE A 708 -45.43 12.53 -2.73
CA ILE A 708 -45.47 13.73 -3.56
C ILE A 708 -44.70 13.40 -4.83
N ASN A 709 -45.40 13.08 -5.91
CA ASN A 709 -44.77 12.83 -7.20
C ASN A 709 -44.57 14.16 -7.94
N ILE A 710 -43.35 14.42 -8.40
CA ILE A 710 -42.97 15.64 -9.10
C ILE A 710 -42.51 15.22 -10.48
N ASP A 711 -43.22 15.71 -11.50
CA ASP A 711 -42.82 15.52 -12.89
C ASP A 711 -41.91 16.69 -13.30
N PRO A 712 -40.60 16.48 -13.53
CA PRO A 712 -39.72 17.53 -14.01
C PRO A 712 -39.82 17.76 -15.53
N THR A 713 -40.57 16.92 -16.24
CA THR A 713 -40.74 16.97 -17.71
C THR A 713 -41.98 17.73 -18.17
N ASN A 714 -42.86 18.11 -17.23
CA ASN A 714 -43.97 19.05 -17.45
C ASN A 714 -44.20 19.96 -16.25
#